data_AF-A0A101INL7-F1
#
_entry.id   AF-A0A101INL7-F1
#
_cell.length_a   1.000
_cell.length_b   1.000
_cell.length_c   1.000
_cell.angle_alpha   90.00
_cell.angle_beta   90.00
_cell.angle_gamma   90.00
#
_symmetry.space_group_name_H-M   'P 1'
#
loop_
_entity.id
_entity.type
_entity.pdbx_description
1 polymer ?
#
loop_
_entity_poly.entity_id
_entity_poly.type
_entity_poly.pdbx_seq_one_letter_code
_entity_poly.pdbx_strand_id
1 'polypeptide(L)'
;MLKKNKLSRNQKGFSLIELMVAVAILALVAIGLFQAFSVAFQSMADSKDRTIATNYAQQILEDYKNMHFERIQPFSGPIADSKFYQTISVSQIEDNLKRVIAEISWDDRNNNEKSISAVTKIYNTQGFAEEGSVPSGIVIYADKYNLLPGSDERSVPGHIYAEIIDNNGNLITDWNESNVSFGILSVIDFEGTPQNITYLGTLSNSSVAPDEGIADTYFNQYYEEEREGFVKIKASLTVEDVNLYDELTIKITNEAVAILLETDKEIISTVEGEDDTAHLKAKIVDAANEVVSTDREISFRNLSGLGTLTNFIPTSEGIAYIDLVSNSIAGIATITASSNLLEPGTIDIEIANPDLNNIEVEASDQTIVQQGSTSITAMLTDYLGNPVSGETINFAIDNSELGDLSSTSETTNDDGNVSTTLTMNFAGTIVVTASWEAEDGTIVSDTVSVLCRNHNLYVTADLLTITEGGTTTITAELTNADGYLVEGENINFIIKDGNGNLSSNSGTTNEEGVTSVTLTINSAGTTTVEANWQGDPTVVVDTVEVICTSAPIYQVNLTADKTTIAVGDTLDIKATVTENGNPVEGIDVVFSLDDNSNARLDDNALPVVTKTTDVNGEATVVLSDLTAGDSITVTAETGGDTDSINISCEAPPIIIELVDGSPRHGSGNQGNRQVYFSINVLNRSIDLEKMIISWESTENDNEQLSKLWIDDIEVYSNSSGAENGTTITFNQLENPKYYTLNKDKSYEIKMIFKNDVINKDWTITFINPDNQLNILPAITFELN
;
A
#
# COMPACT_ATOMS: atom_id res chain seq x y z
N MET A 1 105.11 -9.22 -57.01
CA MET A 1 105.60 -8.95 -58.38
C MET A 1 104.59 -8.01 -59.06
N LEU A 2 104.97 -6.96 -59.81
CA LEU A 2 105.23 -7.05 -61.26
C LEU A 2 104.17 -7.97 -61.93
N LYS A 3 103.18 -7.49 -62.68
CA LYS A 3 103.22 -6.48 -63.75
C LYS A 3 102.20 -5.36 -63.52
N LYS A 4 102.72 -4.13 -63.55
CA LYS A 4 101.96 -2.88 -63.72
C LYS A 4 101.27 -2.91 -65.09
N ASN A 5 99.95 -2.92 -65.12
CA ASN A 5 99.22 -2.34 -66.26
C ASN A 5 98.99 -0.86 -65.95
N LYS A 6 99.69 -0.01 -66.72
CA LYS A 6 99.46 1.44 -66.76
C LYS A 6 98.00 1.67 -67.16
N LEU A 7 97.19 2.15 -66.22
CA LEU A 7 96.00 2.91 -66.54
C LEU A 7 96.46 4.18 -67.28
N SER A 8 96.27 4.19 -68.60
CA SER A 8 96.37 5.39 -69.41
C SER A 8 95.33 6.39 -68.90
N ARG A 9 95.80 7.35 -68.10
CA ARG A 9 95.02 8.47 -67.60
C ARG A 9 94.83 9.43 -68.78
N ASN A 10 93.83 9.15 -69.61
CA ASN A 10 93.43 10.02 -70.70
C ASN A 10 92.66 11.21 -70.10
N GLN A 11 93.40 12.26 -69.72
CA GLN A 11 92.83 13.55 -69.35
C GLN A 11 92.29 14.23 -70.62
N LYS A 12 91.17 13.74 -71.16
CA LYS A 12 90.32 14.57 -72.01
C LYS A 12 89.50 15.44 -71.06
N GLY A 13 89.86 16.72 -70.98
CA GLY A 13 89.01 17.71 -70.32
C GLY A 13 87.62 17.69 -70.95
N PHE A 14 86.59 17.92 -70.14
CA PHE A 14 85.20 17.98 -70.59
C PHE A 14 85.06 18.96 -71.76
N SER A 15 84.31 18.58 -72.79
CA SER A 15 83.87 19.54 -73.81
C SER A 15 83.00 20.62 -73.15
N LEU A 16 83.13 21.87 -73.57
CA LEU A 16 82.29 22.97 -73.06
C LEU A 16 80.79 22.63 -73.18
N ILE A 17 80.41 21.93 -74.25
CA ILE A 17 79.05 21.46 -74.50
C ILE A 17 78.60 20.36 -73.53
N GLU A 18 79.47 19.41 -73.18
CA GLU A 18 79.14 18.36 -72.20
C GLU A 18 78.96 18.95 -70.79
N LEU A 19 79.80 19.94 -70.43
CA LEU A 19 79.65 20.69 -69.19
C LEU A 19 78.32 21.46 -69.17
N MET A 20 77.96 22.13 -70.27
CA MET A 20 76.69 22.86 -70.38
C MET A 20 75.47 21.94 -70.29
N VAL A 21 75.50 20.78 -70.96
CA VAL A 21 74.41 19.79 -70.90
C VAL A 21 74.29 19.18 -69.50
N ALA A 22 75.41 18.82 -68.87
CA ALA A 22 75.40 18.29 -67.49
C ALA A 22 74.85 19.32 -66.49
N VAL A 23 75.22 20.60 -66.63
CA VAL A 23 74.68 21.69 -65.80
C VAL A 23 73.19 21.91 -66.07
N ALA A 24 72.74 21.84 -67.32
CA ALA A 24 71.32 21.97 -67.67
C ALA A 24 70.47 20.82 -67.10
N ILE A 25 70.95 19.57 -67.18
CA ILE A 25 70.27 18.41 -66.58
C ILE A 25 70.25 18.55 -65.05
N LEU A 26 71.37 18.93 -64.44
CA LEU A 26 71.45 19.16 -62.99
C LEU A 26 70.48 20.28 -62.56
N ALA A 27 70.35 21.35 -63.35
CA ALA A 27 69.41 22.42 -63.09
C ALA A 27 67.94 21.94 -63.17
N LEU A 28 67.57 21.15 -64.18
CA LEU A 28 66.22 20.58 -64.30
C LEU A 28 65.89 19.62 -63.15
N VAL A 29 66.83 18.75 -62.77
CA VAL A 29 66.67 17.84 -61.63
C VAL A 29 66.57 18.63 -60.31
N ALA A 30 67.40 19.67 -60.15
CA ALA A 30 67.32 20.55 -58.99
C ALA A 30 65.97 21.25 -58.89
N ILE A 31 65.44 21.81 -60.00
CA ILE A 31 64.11 22.45 -60.04
C ILE A 31 63.01 21.45 -59.64
N GLY A 32 63.04 20.22 -60.20
CA GLY A 32 62.08 19.18 -59.85
C GLY A 32 62.13 18.79 -58.37
N LEU A 33 63.34 18.66 -57.81
CA LEU A 33 63.52 18.40 -56.38
C LEU A 33 63.02 19.56 -55.50
N PHE A 34 63.32 20.81 -55.87
CA PHE A 34 62.83 21.99 -55.14
C PHE A 34 61.30 22.05 -55.10
N GLN A 35 60.62 21.74 -56.21
CA GLN A 35 59.16 21.66 -56.25
C GLN A 35 58.63 20.54 -55.37
N ALA A 36 59.21 19.34 -55.44
CA ALA A 36 58.81 18.21 -54.60
C ALA A 36 58.99 18.49 -53.10
N PHE A 37 60.11 19.11 -52.70
CA PHE A 37 60.33 19.53 -51.31
C PHE A 37 59.32 20.59 -50.87
N SER A 38 59.00 21.56 -51.72
CA SER A 38 57.99 22.58 -51.41
C SER A 38 56.61 21.98 -51.15
N VAL A 39 56.17 21.05 -52.01
CA VAL A 39 54.90 20.34 -51.84
C VAL A 39 54.91 19.46 -50.58
N ALA A 40 56.02 18.77 -50.30
CA ALA A 40 56.16 17.96 -49.09
C ALA A 40 56.09 18.80 -47.81
N PHE A 41 56.74 19.98 -47.78
CA PHE A 41 56.64 20.90 -46.64
C PHE A 41 55.25 21.51 -46.49
N GLN A 42 54.55 21.79 -47.60
CA GLN A 42 53.15 22.24 -47.56
C GLN A 42 52.23 21.16 -46.99
N SER A 43 52.37 19.91 -47.44
CA SER A 43 51.59 18.77 -46.95
C SER A 43 51.88 18.47 -45.46
N MET A 44 53.13 18.58 -45.04
CA MET A 44 53.50 18.43 -43.62
C MET A 44 52.93 19.57 -42.76
N ALA A 45 52.88 20.80 -43.29
CA ALA A 45 52.25 21.92 -42.60
C ALA A 45 50.72 21.75 -42.50
N ASP A 46 50.06 21.37 -43.59
CA ASP A 46 48.61 21.08 -43.60
C ASP A 46 48.26 19.95 -42.62
N SER A 47 49.05 18.87 -42.62
CA SER A 47 48.86 17.75 -41.68
C SER A 47 49.01 18.20 -40.23
N LYS A 48 50.01 19.06 -39.93
CA LYS A 48 50.20 19.63 -38.59
C LYS A 48 48.99 20.49 -38.19
N ASP A 49 48.54 21.37 -39.07
CA ASP A 49 47.42 22.27 -38.79
C ASP A 49 46.13 21.47 -38.56
N ARG A 50 45.88 20.42 -39.35
CA ARG A 50 44.78 19.48 -39.13
C ARG A 50 44.85 18.81 -37.76
N THR A 51 46.02 18.30 -37.36
CA THR A 51 46.19 17.68 -36.03
C THR A 51 45.88 18.68 -34.91
N ILE A 52 46.35 19.93 -35.03
CA ILE A 52 46.07 20.98 -34.04
C ILE A 52 44.57 21.30 -34.00
N ALA A 53 43.95 21.49 -35.16
CA ALA A 53 42.52 21.76 -35.26
C ALA A 53 41.66 20.63 -34.69
N THR A 54 42.02 19.37 -34.95
CA THR A 54 41.34 18.20 -34.35
C THR A 54 41.47 18.19 -32.84
N ASN A 55 42.64 18.52 -32.28
CA ASN A 55 42.83 18.62 -30.84
C ASN A 55 41.98 19.74 -30.24
N TYR A 56 41.87 20.90 -30.90
CA TYR A 56 40.98 21.97 -30.45
C TYR A 56 39.51 21.55 -30.49
N ALA A 57 39.05 20.93 -31.58
CA ALA A 57 37.69 20.43 -31.68
C ALA A 57 37.38 19.43 -30.55
N GLN A 58 38.29 18.50 -30.28
CA GLN A 58 38.14 17.53 -29.18
C GLN A 58 38.12 18.21 -27.81
N GLN A 59 39.05 19.14 -27.56
CA GLN A 59 39.09 19.89 -26.30
C GLN A 59 37.79 20.64 -26.07
N ILE A 60 37.28 21.35 -27.08
CA ILE A 60 36.01 22.08 -26.99
C ILE A 60 34.86 21.13 -26.65
N LEU A 61 34.78 19.97 -27.32
CA LEU A 61 33.72 19.01 -27.01
C LEU A 61 33.82 18.45 -25.59
N GLU A 62 35.03 18.21 -25.08
CA GLU A 62 35.22 17.80 -23.67
C GLU A 62 34.86 18.93 -22.70
N ASP A 63 35.20 20.18 -23.00
CA ASP A 63 34.81 21.33 -22.19
C ASP A 63 33.28 21.48 -22.15
N TYR A 64 32.59 21.30 -23.28
CA TYR A 64 31.13 21.32 -23.37
C TYR A 64 30.47 20.13 -22.67
N LYS A 65 31.06 18.93 -22.70
CA LYS A 65 30.56 17.77 -21.93
C LYS A 65 30.63 17.99 -20.42
N ASN A 66 31.60 18.77 -19.95
CA ASN A 66 31.74 19.12 -18.55
C ASN A 66 30.99 20.40 -18.16
N MET A 67 30.32 21.03 -19.12
CA MET A 67 29.48 22.20 -18.90
C MET A 67 28.12 21.77 -18.38
N HIS A 68 27.54 22.56 -17.47
CA HIS A 68 26.15 22.33 -17.05
C HIS A 68 25.22 22.34 -18.26
N PHE A 69 24.26 21.42 -18.29
CA PHE A 69 23.42 21.19 -19.46
C PHE A 69 22.73 22.47 -19.95
N GLU A 70 22.21 23.31 -19.05
CA GLU A 70 21.56 24.58 -19.40
C GLU A 70 22.49 25.73 -19.79
N ARG A 71 23.79 25.57 -19.57
CA ARG A 71 24.81 26.54 -19.99
C ARG A 71 25.35 26.28 -21.39
N ILE A 72 25.02 25.14 -22.00
CA ILE A 72 25.47 24.77 -23.35
C ILE A 72 24.80 25.69 -24.37
N GLN A 73 25.59 26.59 -24.95
CA GLN A 73 25.14 27.61 -25.91
C GLN A 73 26.01 27.60 -27.18
N PRO A 74 25.45 28.01 -28.34
CA PRO A 74 26.24 28.22 -29.55
C PRO A 74 27.28 29.32 -29.35
N PHE A 75 28.40 29.22 -30.07
CA PHE A 75 29.49 30.20 -29.97
C PHE A 75 30.27 30.30 -31.28
N SER A 76 30.73 31.50 -31.63
CA SER A 76 31.65 31.69 -32.76
C SER A 76 32.71 32.74 -32.44
N GLY A 77 33.98 32.42 -32.71
CA GLY A 77 35.06 33.37 -32.50
C GLY A 77 36.46 32.84 -32.83
N PRO A 78 37.47 33.71 -32.81
CA PRO A 78 38.85 33.28 -32.96
C PRO A 78 39.33 32.50 -31.73
N ILE A 79 40.10 31.43 -31.94
CA ILE A 79 40.81 30.77 -30.84
C ILE A 79 42.01 31.65 -30.47
N ALA A 80 42.04 32.10 -29.22
CA ALA A 80 43.03 33.05 -28.70
C ALA A 80 44.48 32.63 -29.04
N ASP A 81 45.29 33.62 -29.41
CA ASP A 81 46.71 33.46 -29.77
C ASP A 81 46.98 32.43 -30.88
N SER A 82 45.99 32.17 -31.75
CA SER A 82 46.09 31.20 -32.83
C SER A 82 45.56 31.73 -34.15
N LYS A 83 45.82 30.99 -35.23
CA LYS A 83 45.25 31.26 -36.56
C LYS A 83 43.92 30.53 -36.82
N PHE A 84 43.44 29.78 -35.84
CA PHE A 84 42.26 28.95 -35.96
C PHE A 84 41.03 29.73 -35.48
N TYR A 85 39.91 29.44 -36.11
CA TYR A 85 38.62 30.02 -35.80
C TYR A 85 37.68 28.89 -35.39
N GLN A 86 36.88 29.09 -34.34
CA GLN A 86 35.95 28.08 -33.83
C GLN A 86 34.51 28.50 -34.05
N THR A 87 33.70 27.54 -34.47
CA THR A 87 32.25 27.66 -34.63
C THR A 87 31.62 26.47 -33.93
N ILE A 88 30.89 26.73 -32.85
CA ILE A 88 30.18 25.74 -32.06
C ILE A 88 28.69 25.92 -32.32
N SER A 89 28.08 24.89 -32.90
CA SER A 89 26.64 24.83 -33.12
C SER A 89 26.01 23.89 -32.12
N VAL A 90 24.85 24.27 -31.60
CA VAL A 90 24.08 23.49 -30.62
C VAL A 90 22.68 23.29 -31.17
N SER A 91 22.19 22.05 -31.14
CA SER A 91 20.81 21.70 -31.50
C SER A 91 20.17 20.94 -30.33
N GLN A 92 18.99 21.36 -29.88
CA GLN A 92 18.17 20.56 -28.97
C GLN A 92 17.55 19.40 -29.76
N ILE A 93 17.74 18.16 -29.31
CA ILE A 93 17.12 16.96 -29.93
C ILE A 93 15.88 16.54 -29.12
N GLU A 94 16.04 16.39 -27.82
CA GLU A 94 14.99 16.08 -26.83
C GLU A 94 15.21 16.99 -25.62
N ASP A 95 14.25 17.14 -24.71
CA ASP A 95 14.36 18.03 -23.53
C ASP A 95 15.65 17.80 -22.71
N ASN A 96 16.10 16.55 -22.60
CA ASN A 96 17.32 16.15 -21.88
C ASN A 96 18.51 15.84 -22.81
N LEU A 97 18.47 16.17 -24.10
CA LEU A 97 19.51 15.81 -25.07
C LEU A 97 19.85 16.95 -26.02
N LYS A 98 21.10 17.43 -25.95
CA LYS A 98 21.67 18.43 -26.88
C LYS A 98 22.72 17.79 -27.78
N ARG A 99 22.73 18.16 -29.06
CA ARG A 99 23.83 17.88 -30.00
C ARG A 99 24.74 19.08 -30.09
N VAL A 100 26.04 18.86 -29.95
CA VAL A 100 27.07 19.90 -30.08
C VAL A 100 28.03 19.55 -31.20
N ILE A 101 28.21 20.49 -32.12
CA ILE A 101 29.12 20.39 -33.26
C ILE A 101 30.19 21.45 -33.10
N ALA A 102 31.44 21.04 -32.96
CA ALA A 102 32.60 21.93 -32.94
C ALA A 102 33.30 21.89 -34.30
N GLU A 103 33.24 22.99 -35.04
CA GLU A 103 34.00 23.19 -36.27
C GLU A 103 35.18 24.13 -36.02
N ILE A 104 36.37 23.71 -36.48
CA ILE A 104 37.58 24.52 -36.45
C ILE A 104 38.01 24.82 -37.89
N SER A 105 38.05 26.10 -38.26
CA SER A 105 38.51 26.56 -39.57
C SER A 105 39.84 27.32 -39.51
N TRP A 106 40.60 27.29 -40.61
CA TRP A 106 41.85 28.03 -40.79
C TRP A 106 42.19 28.17 -42.28
N ASP A 107 42.96 29.20 -42.61
CA ASP A 107 43.52 29.32 -43.96
C ASP A 107 44.83 28.53 -44.12
N ASP A 108 44.91 27.79 -45.24
CA ASP A 108 46.16 27.19 -45.68
C ASP A 108 47.14 28.26 -46.23
N ARG A 109 48.35 27.84 -46.61
CA ARG A 109 49.38 28.79 -47.09
C ARG A 109 49.04 29.49 -48.41
N ASN A 110 48.01 29.04 -49.12
CA ASN A 110 47.51 29.64 -50.36
C ASN A 110 46.21 30.42 -50.14
N ASN A 111 45.82 30.68 -48.88
CA ASN A 111 44.55 31.30 -48.50
C ASN A 111 43.32 30.50 -48.95
N ASN A 112 43.44 29.17 -49.03
CA ASN A 112 42.24 28.34 -49.11
C ASN A 112 41.81 28.01 -47.70
N GLU A 113 40.55 28.30 -47.40
CA GLU A 113 39.95 27.92 -46.14
C GLU A 113 39.89 26.38 -46.02
N LYS A 114 40.28 25.88 -44.86
CA LYS A 114 40.18 24.48 -44.44
C LYS A 114 39.38 24.42 -43.15
N SER A 115 38.70 23.31 -42.93
CA SER A 115 38.11 23.04 -41.62
C SER A 115 38.14 21.56 -41.26
N ILE A 116 37.85 21.29 -39.99
CA ILE A 116 37.53 19.99 -39.44
C ILE A 116 36.36 20.17 -38.48
N SER A 117 35.46 19.21 -38.43
CA SER A 117 34.36 19.17 -37.48
C SER A 117 34.45 17.93 -36.59
N ALA A 118 33.93 18.06 -35.37
CA ALA A 118 33.66 16.96 -34.47
C ALA A 118 32.28 17.15 -33.86
N VAL A 119 31.57 16.05 -33.59
CA VAL A 119 30.21 16.07 -33.07
C VAL A 119 30.10 15.21 -31.81
N THR A 120 29.26 15.63 -30.88
CA THR A 120 28.88 14.83 -29.72
C THR A 120 27.41 15.08 -29.34
N LYS A 121 26.82 14.15 -28.60
CA LYS A 121 25.52 14.29 -27.96
C LYS A 121 25.74 14.33 -26.45
N ILE A 122 25.11 15.27 -25.77
CA ILE A 122 25.24 15.51 -24.34
C ILE A 122 23.86 15.34 -23.72
N TYR A 123 23.73 14.39 -22.81
CA TYR A 123 22.52 14.17 -22.03
C TYR A 123 22.52 15.03 -20.77
N ASN A 124 21.36 15.48 -20.33
CA ASN A 124 21.18 15.99 -18.99
C ASN A 124 21.22 14.79 -18.01
N THR A 125 22.36 14.61 -17.35
CA THR A 125 22.57 13.55 -16.36
C THR A 125 22.37 14.02 -14.93
N GLN A 126 21.86 15.23 -14.73
CA GLN A 126 21.59 15.76 -13.40
C GLN A 126 20.50 14.94 -12.72
N GLY A 127 20.81 14.42 -11.53
CA GLY A 127 19.84 13.75 -10.66
C GLY A 127 19.42 14.63 -9.49
N PHE A 128 18.63 14.06 -8.58
CA PHE A 128 18.30 14.65 -7.30
C PHE A 128 19.27 14.17 -6.21
N ALA A 129 19.68 15.07 -5.32
CA ALA A 129 20.53 14.73 -4.19
C ALA A 129 19.75 13.95 -3.11
N GLU A 130 20.46 13.21 -2.27
CA GLU A 130 19.85 12.56 -1.10
C GLU A 130 19.33 13.62 -0.11
N GLU A 131 18.22 13.33 0.57
CA GLU A 131 17.63 14.24 1.57
C GLU A 131 18.66 14.62 2.66
N GLY A 132 18.77 15.92 2.95
CA GLY A 132 19.75 16.48 3.88
C GLY A 132 21.17 16.67 3.32
N SER A 133 21.34 16.59 1.99
CA SER A 133 22.63 16.86 1.34
C SER A 133 23.09 18.30 1.55
N VAL A 134 24.41 18.49 1.72
CA VAL A 134 25.00 19.82 1.92
C VAL A 134 25.33 20.46 0.58
N PRO A 135 24.87 21.70 0.32
CA PRO A 135 25.25 22.43 -0.90
C PRO A 135 26.77 22.54 -1.04
N SER A 136 27.26 22.19 -2.22
CA SER A 136 28.67 22.30 -2.59
C SER A 136 28.90 23.22 -3.79
N GLY A 137 27.84 23.59 -4.50
CA GLY A 137 27.91 24.54 -5.61
C GLY A 137 26.58 25.25 -5.87
N ILE A 138 26.67 26.29 -6.70
CA ILE A 138 25.54 26.92 -7.37
C ILE A 138 25.84 26.93 -8.85
N VAL A 139 24.83 26.72 -9.68
CA VAL A 139 24.95 26.91 -11.13
C VAL A 139 23.99 28.00 -11.57
N ILE A 140 24.51 29.07 -12.18
CA ILE A 140 23.69 30.16 -12.74
C ILE A 140 23.59 30.06 -14.26
N TYR A 141 22.39 30.22 -14.81
CA TYR A 141 22.12 30.26 -16.25
C TYR A 141 20.91 31.15 -16.56
N ALA A 142 20.65 31.39 -17.84
CA ALA A 142 19.52 32.19 -18.31
C ALA A 142 18.88 31.55 -19.54
N ASP A 143 17.60 31.83 -19.79
CA ASP A 143 16.91 31.41 -21.01
C ASP A 143 17.53 32.03 -22.27
N LYS A 144 17.98 33.29 -22.14
CA LYS A 144 18.60 34.06 -23.22
C LYS A 144 19.83 34.79 -22.72
N TYR A 145 20.93 34.58 -23.42
CA TYR A 145 22.22 35.22 -23.13
C TYR A 145 22.43 36.52 -23.91
N ASN A 146 21.61 36.76 -24.93
CA ASN A 146 21.54 38.02 -25.68
C ASN A 146 20.16 38.63 -25.48
N LEU A 147 20.09 39.91 -25.14
CA LEU A 147 18.85 40.65 -24.96
C LEU A 147 18.91 41.99 -25.70
N LEU A 148 17.75 42.51 -26.10
CA LEU A 148 17.65 43.87 -26.62
C LEU A 148 17.79 44.91 -25.49
N PRO A 149 18.31 46.12 -25.76
CA PRO A 149 18.25 47.27 -24.86
C PRO A 149 16.80 47.61 -24.50
N GLY A 150 16.57 48.14 -23.30
CA GLY A 150 15.22 48.45 -22.83
C GLY A 150 14.53 49.54 -23.64
N SER A 151 15.28 50.39 -24.34
CA SER A 151 14.72 51.38 -25.27
C SER A 151 14.07 50.77 -26.52
N ASP A 152 14.34 49.50 -26.82
CA ASP A 152 13.66 48.76 -27.90
C ASP A 152 12.32 48.23 -27.40
N GLU A 153 11.25 48.48 -28.17
CA GLU A 153 9.87 48.11 -27.83
C GLU A 153 9.66 46.58 -27.77
N ARG A 154 10.55 45.80 -28.41
CA ARG A 154 10.53 44.33 -28.43
C ARG A 154 11.32 43.73 -27.26
N SER A 155 11.97 44.56 -26.43
CA SER A 155 12.76 44.09 -25.30
C SER A 155 11.88 43.36 -24.28
N VAL A 156 12.38 42.21 -23.82
CA VAL A 156 11.78 41.42 -22.75
C VAL A 156 12.82 41.23 -21.64
N PRO A 157 12.40 41.23 -20.36
CA PRO A 157 13.31 40.91 -19.26
C PRO A 157 13.93 39.52 -19.46
N GLY A 158 15.21 39.39 -19.15
CA GLY A 158 15.90 38.10 -19.19
C GLY A 158 15.62 37.29 -17.93
N HIS A 159 15.07 36.09 -18.07
CA HIS A 159 14.87 35.16 -16.95
C HIS A 159 16.18 34.44 -16.63
N ILE A 160 16.55 34.43 -15.35
CA ILE A 160 17.81 33.90 -14.83
C ILE A 160 17.48 32.92 -13.70
N TYR A 161 18.15 31.77 -13.73
CA TYR A 161 17.99 30.69 -12.76
C TYR A 161 19.30 30.45 -12.01
N ALA A 162 19.19 29.98 -10.78
CA ALA A 162 20.29 29.49 -9.97
C ALA A 162 19.87 28.18 -9.28
N GLU A 163 20.55 27.10 -9.63
CA GLU A 163 20.35 25.78 -9.04
C GLU A 163 21.35 25.54 -7.91
N ILE A 164 20.89 24.92 -6.83
CA ILE A 164 21.71 24.53 -5.68
C ILE A 164 22.11 23.06 -5.86
N ILE A 165 23.41 22.78 -5.90
CA ILE A 165 23.92 21.44 -6.22
C ILE A 165 24.83 20.86 -5.14
N ASP A 166 24.85 19.53 -5.03
CA ASP A 166 25.77 18.77 -4.20
C ASP A 166 27.19 18.67 -4.84
N ASN A 167 28.09 17.90 -4.23
CA ASN A 167 29.45 17.71 -4.76
C ASN A 167 29.54 16.84 -6.02
N ASN A 168 28.47 16.13 -6.36
CA ASN A 168 28.35 15.27 -7.53
C ASN A 168 27.62 15.99 -8.68
N GLY A 169 27.08 17.18 -8.43
CA GLY A 169 26.32 17.97 -9.39
C GLY A 169 24.82 17.67 -9.41
N ASN A 170 24.30 16.94 -8.41
CA ASN A 170 22.86 16.68 -8.28
C ASN A 170 22.14 17.88 -7.67
N LEU A 171 20.89 18.10 -8.08
CA LEU A 171 20.04 19.17 -7.58
C LEU A 171 19.58 18.86 -6.14
N ILE A 172 19.74 19.81 -5.23
CA ILE A 172 19.29 19.73 -3.83
C ILE A 172 17.92 20.39 -3.71
N THR A 173 16.86 19.60 -3.59
CA THR A 173 15.47 20.09 -3.66
C THR A 173 14.86 20.47 -2.31
N ASP A 174 15.44 20.01 -1.20
CA ASP A 174 14.94 20.19 0.17
C ASP A 174 15.57 21.38 0.91
N TRP A 175 16.41 22.17 0.24
CA TRP A 175 17.10 23.30 0.83
C TRP A 175 16.14 24.43 1.26
N ASN A 176 16.08 24.71 2.56
CA ASN A 176 15.22 25.75 3.14
C ASN A 176 15.91 26.67 4.17
N GLU A 177 17.23 26.57 4.30
CA GLU A 177 17.96 27.27 5.36
C GLU A 177 18.24 28.75 5.05
N SER A 178 18.45 29.09 3.77
CA SER A 178 18.72 30.47 3.35
C SER A 178 18.40 30.73 1.88
N ASN A 179 18.18 32.01 1.57
CA ASN A 179 17.90 32.49 0.22
C ASN A 179 19.16 32.58 -0.64
N VAL A 180 19.01 32.34 -1.94
CA VAL A 180 20.03 32.66 -2.95
C VAL A 180 20.05 34.16 -3.18
N SER A 181 21.23 34.76 -3.11
CA SER A 181 21.44 36.18 -3.41
C SER A 181 21.94 36.38 -4.83
N PHE A 182 21.21 37.20 -5.58
CA PHE A 182 21.60 37.66 -6.92
C PHE A 182 22.12 39.09 -6.88
N GLY A 183 23.22 39.34 -7.60
CA GLY A 183 23.81 40.67 -7.71
C GLY A 183 24.52 40.91 -9.03
N ILE A 184 24.45 42.14 -9.53
CA ILE A 184 25.25 42.58 -10.68
C ILE A 184 26.66 42.91 -10.19
N LEU A 185 27.66 42.17 -10.68
CA LEU A 185 29.06 42.34 -10.33
C LEU A 185 29.72 43.48 -11.09
N SER A 186 29.50 43.53 -12.40
CA SER A 186 30.12 44.53 -13.26
C SER A 186 29.29 44.73 -14.53
N VAL A 187 29.37 45.95 -15.05
CA VAL A 187 28.82 46.31 -16.35
C VAL A 187 29.93 46.97 -17.16
N ILE A 188 30.12 46.54 -18.40
CA ILE A 188 31.04 47.15 -19.36
C ILE A 188 30.28 47.49 -20.64
N ASP A 189 30.60 48.62 -21.27
CA ASP A 189 30.12 48.91 -22.63
C ASP A 189 30.95 48.15 -23.68
N PHE A 190 30.58 48.25 -24.96
CA PHE A 190 31.30 47.58 -26.06
C PHE A 190 32.71 48.12 -26.32
N GLU A 191 33.04 49.32 -25.84
CA GLU A 191 34.40 49.84 -25.85
C GLU A 191 35.26 49.25 -24.70
N GLY A 192 34.67 48.39 -23.87
CA GLY A 192 35.32 47.76 -22.72
C GLY A 192 35.47 48.70 -21.52
N THR A 193 34.75 49.83 -21.49
CA THR A 193 34.80 50.79 -20.38
C THR A 193 33.87 50.34 -19.27
N PRO A 194 34.34 50.22 -18.01
CA PRO A 194 33.49 49.92 -16.87
C PRO A 194 32.45 51.01 -16.61
N GLN A 195 31.19 50.60 -16.42
CA GLN A 195 30.07 51.48 -16.15
C GLN A 195 29.47 51.20 -14.76
N ASN A 196 28.51 52.03 -14.34
CA ASN A 196 27.73 51.77 -13.13
C ASN A 196 26.99 50.43 -13.25
N ILE A 197 26.86 49.67 -12.15
CA ILE A 197 26.18 48.36 -12.16
C ILE A 197 24.71 48.42 -12.58
N THR A 198 24.07 49.59 -12.50
CA THR A 198 22.68 49.81 -12.94
C THR A 198 22.59 50.41 -14.36
N TYR A 199 23.73 50.58 -15.04
CA TYR A 199 23.79 51.28 -16.33
C TYR A 199 22.92 50.59 -17.39
N LEU A 200 22.99 49.26 -17.54
CA LEU A 200 22.20 48.52 -18.53
C LEU A 200 20.84 48.07 -18.01
N GLY A 201 20.65 48.00 -16.69
CA GLY A 201 19.43 47.48 -16.10
C GLY A 201 19.57 47.09 -14.62
N THR A 202 18.53 46.45 -14.08
CA THR A 202 18.45 46.03 -12.68
C THR A 202 17.80 44.65 -12.55
N LEU A 203 18.19 43.90 -11.52
CA LEU A 203 17.54 42.63 -11.15
C LEU A 203 16.21 42.91 -10.43
N SER A 204 15.17 42.14 -10.73
CA SER A 204 13.86 42.22 -10.03
C SER A 204 13.99 41.95 -8.54
N ASN A 205 14.67 40.85 -8.19
CA ASN A 205 14.91 40.43 -6.82
C ASN A 205 16.39 40.12 -6.62
N SER A 206 16.96 40.55 -5.50
CA SER A 206 18.36 40.32 -5.14
C SER A 206 18.55 39.24 -4.06
N SER A 207 17.46 38.73 -3.49
CA SER A 207 17.44 37.64 -2.52
C SER A 207 16.14 36.86 -2.70
N VAL A 208 16.26 35.59 -3.07
CA VAL A 208 15.14 34.73 -3.49
C VAL A 208 15.23 33.41 -2.75
N ALA A 209 14.13 32.97 -2.14
CA ALA A 209 14.04 31.64 -1.55
C ALA A 209 13.94 30.62 -2.69
N PRO A 210 14.79 29.58 -2.73
CA PRO A 210 14.68 28.55 -3.75
C PRO A 210 13.39 27.74 -3.57
N ASP A 211 12.80 27.36 -4.69
CA ASP A 211 11.68 26.43 -4.80
C ASP A 211 12.21 25.15 -5.46
N GLU A 212 12.04 24.00 -4.80
CA GLU A 212 12.64 22.71 -5.20
C GLU A 212 14.13 22.81 -5.59
N GLY A 213 14.91 23.61 -4.86
CA GLY A 213 16.34 23.78 -5.11
C GLY A 213 16.73 24.82 -6.17
N ILE A 214 15.75 25.48 -6.78
CA ILE A 214 15.95 26.47 -7.84
C ILE A 214 15.47 27.83 -7.38
N ALA A 215 16.34 28.84 -7.45
CA ALA A 215 15.95 30.23 -7.27
C ALA A 215 16.03 30.98 -8.59
N ASP A 216 15.10 31.89 -8.86
CA ASP A 216 15.07 32.64 -10.11
C ASP A 216 14.92 34.16 -9.92
N THR A 217 15.33 34.92 -10.93
CA THR A 217 15.18 36.38 -10.98
C THR A 217 15.10 36.84 -12.42
N TYR A 218 14.78 38.12 -12.61
CA TYR A 218 14.72 38.73 -13.94
C TYR A 218 15.70 39.89 -14.03
N PHE A 219 16.44 39.98 -15.12
CA PHE A 219 17.19 41.17 -15.49
C PHE A 219 16.32 42.09 -16.35
N ASN A 220 15.94 43.24 -15.79
CA ASN A 220 15.15 44.25 -16.47
C ASN A 220 16.06 45.35 -17.02
N GLN A 221 16.02 45.55 -18.33
CA GLN A 221 16.80 46.54 -19.03
C GLN A 221 16.29 47.96 -18.76
N TYR A 222 17.17 48.94 -18.84
CA TYR A 222 16.79 50.35 -18.67
C TYR A 222 16.10 50.90 -19.94
N TYR A 223 14.94 51.55 -19.77
CA TYR A 223 14.06 51.92 -20.90
C TYR A 223 14.35 53.28 -21.55
N GLU A 224 14.96 54.24 -20.84
CA GLU A 224 14.95 55.64 -21.31
C GLU A 224 16.05 55.98 -22.32
N GLU A 225 17.12 55.19 -22.38
CA GLU A 225 18.27 55.43 -23.25
C GLU A 225 18.74 54.11 -23.85
N GLU A 226 19.11 54.16 -25.13
CA GLU A 226 19.76 53.04 -25.81
C GLU A 226 21.14 52.82 -25.20
N ARG A 227 21.28 51.70 -24.49
CA ARG A 227 22.52 51.32 -23.83
C ARG A 227 22.82 49.86 -24.13
N GLU A 228 24.05 49.63 -24.57
CA GLU A 228 24.53 48.32 -24.97
C GLU A 228 25.82 47.97 -24.22
N GLY A 229 26.09 46.67 -24.10
CA GLY A 229 27.26 46.17 -23.40
C GLY A 229 27.04 44.80 -22.79
N PHE A 230 27.84 44.49 -21.78
CA PHE A 230 27.82 43.21 -21.08
C PHE A 230 27.52 43.40 -19.60
N VAL A 231 26.64 42.56 -19.06
CA VAL A 231 26.27 42.54 -17.64
C VAL A 231 26.76 41.22 -17.06
N LYS A 232 27.62 41.29 -16.05
CA LYS A 232 28.05 40.12 -15.28
C LYS A 232 27.23 40.03 -13.99
N ILE A 233 26.58 38.90 -13.79
CA ILE A 233 25.65 38.62 -12.70
C ILE A 233 26.21 37.46 -11.87
N LYS A 234 26.08 37.55 -10.55
CA LYS A 234 26.49 36.52 -9.59
C LYS A 234 25.27 36.02 -8.83
N ALA A 235 25.12 34.70 -8.77
CA ALA A 235 24.28 34.04 -7.77
C ALA A 235 25.18 33.54 -6.64
N SER A 236 24.74 33.66 -5.39
CA SER A 236 25.51 33.22 -4.23
C SER A 236 24.64 32.73 -3.09
N LEU A 237 25.16 31.77 -2.35
CA LEU A 237 24.54 31.13 -1.21
C LEU A 237 25.63 30.99 -0.14
N THR A 238 25.34 31.44 1.07
CA THR A 238 26.25 31.26 2.20
C THR A 238 25.76 30.10 3.05
N VAL A 239 26.53 29.03 3.08
CA VAL A 239 26.27 27.85 3.92
C VAL A 239 27.31 27.86 5.02
N GLU A 240 26.87 27.98 6.27
CA GLU A 240 27.74 28.23 7.43
C GLU A 240 28.64 29.47 7.20
N ASP A 241 29.94 29.28 6.98
CA ASP A 241 30.95 30.31 6.72
C ASP A 241 31.51 30.24 5.27
N VAL A 242 30.94 29.39 4.41
CA VAL A 242 31.37 29.20 3.02
C VAL A 242 30.41 29.90 2.07
N ASN A 243 30.92 30.86 1.30
CA ASN A 243 30.15 31.51 0.24
C ASN A 243 30.33 30.76 -1.09
N LEU A 244 29.33 29.97 -1.46
CA LEU A 244 29.20 29.34 -2.77
C LEU A 244 28.69 30.38 -3.77
N TYR A 245 29.21 30.35 -4.99
CA TYR A 245 28.76 31.27 -6.04
C TYR A 245 29.15 30.79 -7.44
N ASP A 246 28.42 31.31 -8.42
CA ASP A 246 28.72 31.20 -9.84
C ASP A 246 28.36 32.51 -10.55
N GLU A 247 28.92 32.71 -11.74
CA GLU A 247 28.81 33.93 -12.52
C GLU A 247 28.30 33.65 -13.95
N LEU A 248 27.37 34.50 -14.37
CA LEU A 248 26.78 34.54 -15.71
C LEU A 248 27.09 35.89 -16.35
N THR A 249 27.31 35.92 -17.67
CA THR A 249 27.38 37.18 -18.44
C THR A 249 26.30 37.18 -19.51
N ILE A 250 25.53 38.26 -19.57
CA ILE A 250 24.49 38.52 -20.58
C ILE A 250 24.92 39.72 -21.42
N LYS A 251 24.73 39.65 -22.74
CA LYS A 251 24.97 40.73 -23.70
C LYS A 251 23.68 41.48 -23.98
N ILE A 252 23.73 42.81 -23.87
CA ILE A 252 22.63 43.72 -24.23
C ILE A 252 23.01 44.43 -25.53
N THR A 253 22.23 44.25 -26.60
CA THR A 253 22.62 44.66 -27.95
C THR A 253 21.43 44.76 -28.91
N ASN A 254 21.42 45.79 -29.76
CA ASN A 254 20.59 45.90 -30.96
C ASN A 254 21.33 45.39 -32.22
N GLU A 255 22.65 45.19 -32.13
CA GLU A 255 23.41 44.56 -33.21
C GLU A 255 23.03 43.08 -33.43
N ALA A 256 23.42 42.56 -34.59
CA ALA A 256 23.30 41.15 -34.93
C ALA A 256 24.00 40.23 -33.91
N VAL A 257 23.34 39.13 -33.54
CA VAL A 257 23.86 38.14 -32.57
C VAL A 257 23.94 36.73 -33.11
N ALA A 258 23.05 36.34 -34.02
CA ALA A 258 22.93 34.97 -34.48
C ALA A 258 22.59 34.87 -35.97
N ILE A 259 22.71 33.66 -36.51
CA ILE A 259 22.16 33.27 -37.79
C ILE A 259 21.02 32.31 -37.57
N LEU A 260 19.84 32.68 -38.04
CA LEU A 260 18.69 31.78 -38.15
C LEU A 260 18.73 31.11 -39.52
N LEU A 261 18.75 29.78 -39.54
CA LEU A 261 18.75 28.97 -40.76
C LEU A 261 17.39 28.28 -40.92
N GLU A 262 16.73 28.52 -42.06
CA GLU A 262 15.41 27.99 -42.40
C GLU A 262 15.49 27.15 -43.68
N THR A 263 14.58 26.19 -43.83
CA THR A 263 14.40 25.37 -45.04
C THR A 263 12.92 25.38 -45.45
N ASP A 264 12.65 25.14 -46.73
CA ASP A 264 11.29 24.88 -47.23
C ASP A 264 10.91 23.39 -47.13
N LYS A 265 11.90 22.49 -47.14
CA LYS A 265 11.74 21.04 -47.00
C LYS A 265 12.71 20.49 -45.95
N GLU A 266 12.19 19.75 -44.99
CA GLU A 266 13.01 19.01 -44.00
C GLU A 266 13.40 17.62 -44.52
N ILE A 267 12.64 17.10 -45.49
CA ILE A 267 12.89 15.81 -46.15
C ILE A 267 12.93 16.02 -47.67
N ILE A 268 13.95 15.45 -48.33
CA ILE A 268 14.15 15.47 -49.78
C ILE A 268 14.39 14.05 -50.33
N SER A 269 14.11 13.83 -51.61
CA SER A 269 14.20 12.52 -52.27
C SER A 269 15.62 12.15 -52.70
N THR A 270 15.96 10.86 -52.71
CA THR A 270 17.13 10.32 -53.41
C THR A 270 16.99 10.32 -54.94
N VAL A 271 15.76 10.45 -55.45
CA VAL A 271 15.46 10.43 -56.89
C VAL A 271 15.45 11.85 -57.44
N GLU A 272 16.20 12.07 -58.53
CA GLU A 272 16.27 13.38 -59.21
C GLU A 272 14.88 13.87 -59.61
N GLY A 273 14.54 15.11 -59.27
CA GLY A 273 13.18 15.64 -59.45
C GLY A 273 12.93 17.01 -58.82
N GLU A 274 11.67 17.32 -58.51
CA GLU A 274 11.29 18.54 -57.78
C GLU A 274 11.50 18.38 -56.26
N ASP A 275 11.53 17.14 -55.78
CA ASP A 275 11.65 16.80 -54.36
C ASP A 275 13.07 16.46 -53.93
N ASP A 276 14.06 16.52 -54.83
CA ASP A 276 15.46 16.23 -54.51
C ASP A 276 16.24 17.43 -53.94
N THR A 277 15.58 18.58 -53.83
CA THR A 277 16.22 19.86 -53.51
C THR A 277 15.50 20.54 -52.36
N ALA A 278 16.27 20.96 -51.35
CA ALA A 278 15.83 21.84 -50.27
C ALA A 278 16.43 23.24 -50.47
N HIS A 279 15.58 24.26 -50.40
CA HIS A 279 15.95 25.67 -50.51
C HIS A 279 16.18 26.26 -49.11
N LEU A 280 17.45 26.52 -48.79
CA LEU A 280 17.87 27.03 -47.49
C LEU A 280 17.98 28.55 -47.52
N LYS A 281 17.49 29.19 -46.45
CA LYS A 281 17.56 30.63 -46.22
C LYS A 281 18.23 30.91 -44.88
N ALA A 282 19.36 31.59 -44.90
CA ALA A 282 20.03 32.07 -43.70
C ALA A 282 19.72 33.57 -43.50
N LYS A 283 19.35 33.94 -42.28
CA LYS A 283 19.08 35.31 -41.85
C LYS A 283 20.02 35.68 -40.72
N ILE A 284 20.72 36.80 -40.85
CA ILE A 284 21.41 37.43 -39.73
C ILE A 284 20.38 38.16 -38.88
N VAL A 285 20.28 37.81 -37.59
CA VAL A 285 19.23 38.30 -36.71
C VAL A 285 19.76 38.98 -35.45
N ASP A 286 18.95 39.89 -34.90
CA ASP A 286 19.16 40.49 -33.58
C ASP A 286 18.66 39.57 -32.44
N ALA A 287 18.74 40.04 -31.20
CA ALA A 287 18.32 39.27 -30.02
C ALA A 287 16.80 39.00 -29.94
N ALA A 288 15.99 39.62 -30.81
CA ALA A 288 14.57 39.33 -30.97
C ALA A 288 14.26 38.45 -32.20
N ASN A 289 15.28 37.85 -32.82
CA ASN A 289 15.18 37.02 -34.02
C ASN A 289 14.68 37.78 -35.27
N GLU A 290 14.78 39.11 -35.30
CA GLU A 290 14.42 39.92 -36.46
C GLU A 290 15.65 40.15 -37.35
N VAL A 291 15.44 40.25 -38.67
CA VAL A 291 16.53 40.36 -39.65
C VAL A 291 17.25 41.70 -39.52
N VAL A 292 18.58 41.66 -39.40
CA VAL A 292 19.45 42.84 -39.35
C VAL A 292 20.10 43.06 -40.71
N SER A 293 19.87 44.23 -41.30
CA SER A 293 20.53 44.61 -42.56
C SER A 293 22.02 44.87 -42.33
N THR A 294 22.86 44.05 -42.97
CA THR A 294 24.32 44.11 -42.82
C THR A 294 25.03 43.60 -44.08
N ASP A 295 26.30 43.98 -44.25
CA ASP A 295 27.21 43.54 -45.30
C ASP A 295 28.04 42.30 -44.90
N ARG A 296 27.80 41.74 -43.71
CA ARG A 296 28.45 40.51 -43.25
C ARG A 296 28.13 39.35 -44.18
N GLU A 297 29.17 38.62 -44.58
CA GLU A 297 29.03 37.42 -45.40
C GLU A 297 28.62 36.20 -44.55
N ILE A 298 27.73 35.39 -45.10
CA ILE A 298 27.33 34.09 -44.54
C ILE A 298 28.01 32.99 -45.34
N SER A 299 28.64 32.07 -44.62
CA SER A 299 29.25 30.86 -45.17
C SER A 299 28.42 29.64 -44.80
N PHE A 300 28.03 28.86 -45.81
CA PHE A 300 27.33 27.58 -45.64
C PHE A 300 28.30 26.41 -45.75
N ARG A 301 28.10 25.39 -44.91
CA ARG A 301 28.90 24.16 -44.91
C ARG A 301 28.03 22.94 -44.76
N ASN A 302 28.27 21.93 -45.59
CA ASN A 302 27.69 20.60 -45.44
C ASN A 302 28.67 19.72 -44.67
N LEU A 303 28.29 19.35 -43.45
CA LEU A 303 29.18 18.64 -42.53
C LEU A 303 29.12 17.11 -42.67
N SER A 304 28.00 16.56 -43.16
CA SER A 304 27.86 15.11 -43.34
C SER A 304 28.37 14.63 -44.70
N GLY A 305 28.47 15.54 -45.69
CA GLY A 305 28.86 15.21 -47.06
C GLY A 305 27.77 14.52 -47.88
N LEU A 306 26.56 14.40 -47.33
CA LEU A 306 25.37 13.93 -48.04
C LEU A 306 24.71 15.10 -48.78
N GLY A 307 24.35 14.90 -50.04
CA GLY A 307 23.93 15.99 -50.92
C GLY A 307 25.06 16.96 -51.32
N THR A 308 24.74 17.90 -52.20
CA THR A 308 25.64 18.92 -52.72
C THR A 308 25.02 20.29 -52.56
N LEU A 309 25.79 21.23 -52.00
CA LEU A 309 25.38 22.62 -51.91
C LEU A 309 25.55 23.31 -53.28
N THR A 310 24.48 23.91 -53.80
CA THR A 310 24.45 24.57 -55.11
C THR A 310 23.70 25.91 -55.04
N ASN A 311 23.69 26.66 -56.15
CA ASN A 311 22.91 27.90 -56.31
C ASN A 311 23.10 28.95 -55.18
N PHE A 312 24.30 29.04 -54.60
CA PHE A 312 24.58 30.02 -53.55
C PHE A 312 24.33 31.46 -54.02
N ILE A 313 23.44 32.15 -53.30
CA ILE A 313 23.19 33.59 -53.43
C ILE A 313 23.80 34.26 -52.19
N PRO A 314 24.84 35.11 -52.37
CA PRO A 314 25.55 35.72 -51.26
C PRO A 314 24.66 36.68 -50.47
N THR A 315 25.10 37.00 -49.25
CA THR A 315 24.34 37.84 -48.34
C THR A 315 24.00 39.20 -48.95
N SER A 316 22.72 39.56 -48.90
CA SER A 316 22.21 40.90 -49.23
C SER A 316 21.18 41.28 -48.18
N GLU A 317 21.32 42.46 -47.57
CA GLU A 317 20.44 42.94 -46.49
C GLU A 317 20.27 41.92 -45.35
N GLY A 318 21.36 41.21 -44.99
CA GLY A 318 21.36 40.21 -43.93
C GLY A 318 20.80 38.83 -44.30
N ILE A 319 20.44 38.57 -45.55
CA ILE A 319 19.86 37.29 -45.99
C ILE A 319 20.74 36.65 -47.07
N ALA A 320 21.02 35.36 -46.94
CA ALA A 320 21.67 34.54 -47.96
C ALA A 320 20.85 33.27 -48.26
N TYR A 321 21.03 32.71 -49.46
CA TYR A 321 20.33 31.50 -49.90
C TYR A 321 21.31 30.47 -50.43
N ILE A 322 20.98 29.20 -50.24
CA ILE A 322 21.70 28.08 -50.85
C ILE A 322 20.75 26.90 -51.04
N ASP A 323 21.01 26.08 -52.06
CA ASP A 323 20.24 24.86 -52.27
C ASP A 323 21.04 23.66 -51.81
N LEU A 324 20.41 22.75 -51.08
CA LEU A 324 20.93 21.40 -50.87
C LEU A 324 20.24 20.46 -51.86
N VAL A 325 21.03 19.93 -52.80
CA VAL A 325 20.56 18.95 -53.79
C VAL A 325 21.02 17.56 -53.40
N SER A 326 20.12 16.58 -53.42
CA SER A 326 20.41 15.18 -53.14
C SER A 326 21.53 14.63 -54.04
N ASN A 327 22.37 13.76 -53.48
CA ASN A 327 23.36 12.98 -54.25
C ASN A 327 22.96 11.50 -54.38
N SER A 328 21.65 11.21 -54.24
CA SER A 328 21.05 9.87 -54.28
C SER A 328 21.53 8.91 -53.20
N ILE A 329 22.10 9.43 -52.11
CA ILE A 329 22.47 8.64 -50.92
C ILE A 329 21.54 9.05 -49.79
N ALA A 330 20.77 8.09 -49.27
CA ALA A 330 19.86 8.33 -48.16
C ALA A 330 20.63 8.60 -46.85
N GLY A 331 20.04 9.41 -45.97
CA GLY A 331 20.59 9.77 -44.66
C GLY A 331 20.44 11.26 -44.34
N ILE A 332 21.04 11.70 -43.23
CA ILE A 332 20.86 13.07 -42.73
C ILE A 332 21.98 14.01 -43.21
N ALA A 333 21.60 15.06 -43.91
CA ALA A 333 22.46 16.17 -44.31
C ALA A 333 22.44 17.29 -43.26
N THR A 334 23.54 17.47 -42.53
CA THR A 334 23.66 18.56 -41.55
C THR A 334 24.34 19.76 -42.18
N ILE A 335 23.60 20.88 -42.27
CA ILE A 335 24.07 22.13 -42.86
C ILE A 335 24.24 23.18 -41.76
N THR A 336 25.41 23.81 -41.73
CA THR A 336 25.70 24.93 -40.83
C THR A 336 25.83 26.22 -41.64
N ALA A 337 25.19 27.29 -41.18
CA ALA A 337 25.37 28.65 -41.66
C ALA A 337 26.11 29.47 -40.58
N SER A 338 27.23 30.08 -40.96
CA SER A 338 28.10 30.79 -40.02
C SER A 338 28.54 32.14 -40.59
N SER A 339 28.80 33.09 -39.69
CA SER A 339 29.48 34.35 -39.97
C SER A 339 30.34 34.70 -38.77
N ASN A 340 31.36 35.52 -38.98
CA ASN A 340 32.29 35.90 -37.91
C ASN A 340 31.50 36.43 -36.70
N LEU A 341 31.87 36.08 -35.47
CA LEU A 341 31.31 36.58 -34.20
C LEU A 341 29.78 36.49 -34.04
N LEU A 342 29.08 35.70 -34.85
CA LEU A 342 27.65 35.42 -34.69
C LEU A 342 27.45 33.96 -34.29
N GLU A 343 26.46 33.70 -33.45
CA GLU A 343 26.01 32.35 -33.14
C GLU A 343 25.57 31.64 -34.45
N PRO A 344 26.14 30.46 -34.78
CA PRO A 344 25.83 29.77 -36.03
C PRO A 344 24.43 29.15 -36.02
N GLY A 345 23.82 29.10 -37.20
CA GLY A 345 22.59 28.33 -37.44
C GLY A 345 22.92 26.93 -37.94
N THR A 346 22.17 25.91 -37.53
CA THR A 346 22.32 24.54 -38.05
C THR A 346 20.96 23.92 -38.28
N ILE A 347 20.85 23.16 -39.37
CA ILE A 347 19.66 22.40 -39.73
C ILE A 347 20.07 21.00 -40.22
N ASP A 348 19.21 20.03 -39.94
CA ASP A 348 19.30 18.69 -40.51
C ASP A 348 18.24 18.54 -41.58
N ILE A 349 18.62 18.04 -42.75
CA ILE A 349 17.71 17.68 -43.83
C ILE A 349 17.83 16.17 -44.05
N GLU A 350 16.72 15.46 -43.97
CA GLU A 350 16.69 14.03 -44.30
C GLU A 350 16.64 13.84 -45.82
N ILE A 351 17.52 12.98 -46.34
CA ILE A 351 17.46 12.50 -47.72
C ILE A 351 16.84 11.10 -47.67
N ALA A 352 15.57 11.00 -48.06
CA ALA A 352 14.76 9.80 -47.96
C ALA A 352 14.66 9.04 -49.30
N ASN A 353 14.52 7.73 -49.24
CA ASN A 353 14.26 6.90 -50.42
C ASN A 353 12.76 6.79 -50.67
N PRO A 354 12.25 7.08 -51.89
CA PRO A 354 10.82 7.00 -52.20
C PRO A 354 10.14 5.65 -51.95
N ASP A 355 10.89 4.56 -51.92
CA ASP A 355 10.36 3.22 -51.64
C ASP A 355 10.10 2.97 -50.13
N LEU A 356 10.43 3.93 -49.25
CA LEU A 356 10.33 3.79 -47.79
C LEU A 356 9.27 4.76 -47.24
N ASN A 357 8.01 4.36 -47.32
CA ASN A 357 6.95 5.01 -46.54
C ASN A 357 7.16 4.75 -45.04
N ASN A 358 6.57 5.57 -44.19
CA ASN A 358 6.71 5.45 -42.74
C ASN A 358 5.36 5.23 -42.08
N ILE A 359 5.34 4.40 -41.03
CA ILE A 359 4.20 4.27 -40.14
C ILE A 359 4.69 4.50 -38.72
N GLU A 360 3.99 5.34 -37.98
CA GLU A 360 4.29 5.64 -36.58
C GLU A 360 3.10 5.24 -35.72
N VAL A 361 3.33 4.53 -34.62
CA VAL A 361 2.27 3.99 -33.76
C VAL A 361 2.46 4.49 -32.34
N GLU A 362 1.42 5.13 -31.81
CA GLU A 362 1.38 5.63 -30.45
C GLU A 362 0.16 5.08 -29.68
N ALA A 363 0.30 5.02 -28.36
CA ALA A 363 -0.79 4.74 -27.44
C ALA A 363 -1.07 6.00 -26.62
N SER A 364 -2.34 6.38 -26.45
CA SER A 364 -2.70 7.55 -25.62
C SER A 364 -2.20 7.40 -24.19
N ASP A 365 -2.34 6.21 -23.62
CA ASP A 365 -1.75 5.80 -22.36
C ASP A 365 -0.96 4.49 -22.57
N GLN A 366 0.33 4.49 -22.23
CA GLN A 366 1.18 3.28 -22.27
C GLN A 366 1.11 2.45 -20.99
N THR A 367 0.43 2.93 -19.95
CA THR A 367 0.19 2.20 -18.71
C THR A 367 -1.29 2.28 -18.34
N ILE A 368 -1.94 1.12 -18.24
CA ILE A 368 -3.34 0.97 -17.85
C ILE A 368 -3.47 -0.04 -16.69
N VAL A 369 -4.69 -0.24 -16.20
CA VAL A 369 -5.04 -1.24 -15.17
C VAL A 369 -5.97 -2.29 -15.76
N GLN A 370 -6.16 -3.42 -15.07
CA GLN A 370 -7.06 -4.50 -15.53
C GLN A 370 -8.48 -3.98 -15.82
N GLN A 371 -9.09 -4.49 -16.89
CA GLN A 371 -10.34 -4.01 -17.49
C GLN A 371 -10.27 -2.57 -18.04
N GLY A 372 -9.10 -1.96 -18.07
CA GLY A 372 -8.84 -0.67 -18.68
C GLY A 372 -8.64 -0.77 -20.20
N SER A 373 -8.70 0.37 -20.86
CA SER A 373 -8.50 0.50 -22.31
C SER A 373 -7.70 1.74 -22.66
N THR A 374 -6.94 1.67 -23.75
CA THR A 374 -6.19 2.80 -24.32
C THR A 374 -6.41 2.87 -25.83
N SER A 375 -6.41 4.08 -26.40
CA SER A 375 -6.46 4.26 -27.84
C SER A 375 -5.07 4.06 -28.43
N ILE A 376 -4.98 3.26 -29.49
CA ILE A 376 -3.78 3.08 -30.31
C ILE A 376 -4.01 3.83 -31.61
N THR A 377 -3.13 4.77 -31.93
CA THR A 377 -3.20 5.57 -33.15
C THR A 377 -2.00 5.24 -34.02
N ALA A 378 -2.24 4.90 -35.28
CA ALA A 378 -1.19 4.76 -36.29
C ALA A 378 -1.31 5.89 -37.31
N MET A 379 -0.18 6.51 -37.65
CA MET A 379 -0.06 7.54 -38.69
C MET A 379 0.76 6.98 -39.84
N LEU A 380 0.19 6.93 -41.04
CA LEU A 380 0.90 6.56 -42.26
C LEU A 380 1.31 7.83 -43.02
N THR A 381 2.61 7.98 -43.24
CA THR A 381 3.16 9.04 -44.08
C THR A 381 3.94 8.46 -45.26
N ASP A 382 3.99 9.21 -46.34
CA ASP A 382 4.88 8.90 -47.45
C ASP A 382 6.34 9.15 -47.03
N TYR A 383 7.26 8.81 -47.92
CA TYR A 383 8.70 9.01 -47.73
C TYR A 383 9.13 10.49 -47.57
N LEU A 384 8.25 11.46 -47.86
CA LEU A 384 8.47 12.89 -47.67
C LEU A 384 7.82 13.41 -46.39
N GLY A 385 7.18 12.53 -45.59
CA GLY A 385 6.47 12.89 -44.38
C GLY A 385 5.05 13.41 -44.60
N ASN A 386 4.51 13.35 -45.83
CA ASN A 386 3.13 13.77 -46.07
C ASN A 386 2.14 12.66 -45.64
N PRO A 387 0.98 13.01 -45.08
CA PRO A 387 -0.02 12.01 -44.69
C PRO A 387 -0.58 11.25 -45.89
N VAL A 388 -0.71 9.93 -45.76
CA VAL A 388 -1.28 9.05 -46.79
C VAL A 388 -2.68 8.62 -46.39
N SER A 389 -3.68 9.13 -47.11
CA SER A 389 -5.11 8.90 -46.85
C SER A 389 -5.69 7.71 -47.62
N GLY A 390 -6.69 7.03 -47.03
CA GLY A 390 -7.47 5.97 -47.68
C GLY A 390 -6.81 4.60 -47.72
N GLU A 391 -5.66 4.44 -47.07
CA GLU A 391 -4.89 3.20 -47.02
C GLU A 391 -5.32 2.34 -45.83
N THR A 392 -5.29 1.02 -45.99
CA THR A 392 -5.70 0.09 -44.92
C THR A 392 -4.51 -0.28 -44.04
N ILE A 393 -4.59 0.04 -42.75
CA ILE A 393 -3.63 -0.36 -41.72
C ILE A 393 -4.17 -1.58 -40.98
N ASN A 394 -3.34 -2.61 -40.81
CA ASN A 394 -3.64 -3.79 -40.01
C ASN A 394 -3.04 -3.65 -38.61
N PHE A 395 -3.83 -3.96 -37.58
CA PHE A 395 -3.37 -3.99 -36.20
C PHE A 395 -3.33 -5.43 -35.68
N ALA A 396 -2.25 -5.77 -34.97
CA ALA A 396 -2.07 -7.05 -34.32
C ALA A 396 -1.51 -6.86 -32.91
N ILE A 397 -1.81 -7.81 -32.03
CA ILE A 397 -1.21 -7.92 -30.69
C ILE A 397 -0.40 -9.20 -30.59
N ASP A 398 0.68 -9.16 -29.84
CA ASP A 398 1.57 -10.31 -29.63
C ASP A 398 0.99 -11.36 -28.66
N ASN A 399 0.04 -10.97 -27.80
CA ASN A 399 -0.62 -11.85 -26.85
C ASN A 399 -2.12 -11.56 -26.68
N SER A 400 -2.96 -12.35 -27.35
CA SER A 400 -4.42 -12.26 -27.25
C SER A 400 -5.01 -12.86 -25.97
N GLU A 401 -4.21 -13.46 -25.08
CA GLU A 401 -4.71 -13.91 -23.77
C GLU A 401 -4.85 -12.76 -22.77
N LEU A 402 -4.12 -11.65 -22.97
CA LEU A 402 -4.10 -10.51 -22.04
C LEU A 402 -5.14 -9.43 -22.39
N GLY A 403 -5.50 -9.29 -23.67
CA GLY A 403 -6.38 -8.22 -24.15
C GLY A 403 -6.80 -8.39 -25.60
N ASP A 404 -7.63 -7.47 -26.06
CA ASP A 404 -8.25 -7.48 -27.39
C ASP A 404 -8.24 -6.07 -28.02
N LEU A 405 -8.24 -6.03 -29.35
CA LEU A 405 -8.41 -4.80 -30.13
C LEU A 405 -9.88 -4.65 -30.57
N SER A 406 -10.42 -3.42 -30.57
CA SER A 406 -11.77 -3.14 -31.09
C SER A 406 -11.90 -3.42 -32.58
N SER A 407 -10.82 -3.25 -33.33
CA SER A 407 -10.69 -3.55 -34.75
C SER A 407 -9.26 -4.00 -35.07
N THR A 408 -9.10 -4.98 -35.95
CA THR A 408 -7.79 -5.49 -36.41
C THR A 408 -7.32 -4.84 -37.70
N SER A 409 -8.12 -3.95 -38.28
CA SER A 409 -7.75 -3.17 -39.46
C SER A 409 -8.71 -2.00 -39.64
N GLU A 410 -8.20 -0.84 -40.03
CA GLU A 410 -9.00 0.33 -40.42
C GLU A 410 -8.29 1.16 -41.50
N THR A 411 -9.00 2.14 -42.07
CA THR A 411 -8.47 2.98 -43.16
C THR A 411 -8.05 4.36 -42.65
N THR A 412 -6.92 4.86 -43.12
CA THR A 412 -6.41 6.20 -42.77
C THR A 412 -7.34 7.32 -43.23
N ASN A 413 -7.48 8.35 -42.40
CA ASN A 413 -8.24 9.57 -42.70
C ASN A 413 -7.42 10.54 -43.58
N ASP A 414 -7.93 11.75 -43.84
CA ASP A 414 -7.24 12.77 -44.67
C ASP A 414 -5.89 13.21 -44.06
N ASP A 415 -5.72 13.05 -42.74
CA ASP A 415 -4.47 13.35 -42.01
C ASP A 415 -3.56 12.12 -41.88
N GLY A 416 -3.84 11.02 -42.60
CA GLY A 416 -3.02 9.80 -42.56
C GLY A 416 -3.19 8.97 -41.29
N ASN A 417 -4.11 9.35 -40.40
CA ASN A 417 -4.30 8.74 -39.09
C ASN A 417 -5.40 7.68 -39.10
N VAL A 418 -5.21 6.65 -38.27
CA VAL A 418 -6.20 5.61 -37.99
C VAL A 418 -6.04 5.12 -36.55
N SER A 419 -7.14 4.74 -35.90
CA SER A 419 -7.11 4.33 -34.50
C SER A 419 -7.88 3.03 -34.23
N THR A 420 -7.39 2.26 -33.27
CA THR A 420 -8.10 1.12 -32.65
C THR A 420 -8.00 1.24 -31.13
N THR A 421 -8.89 0.58 -30.38
CA THR A 421 -8.83 0.57 -28.91
C THR A 421 -8.29 -0.77 -28.42
N LEU A 422 -7.22 -0.75 -27.63
CA LEU A 422 -6.72 -1.90 -26.89
C LEU A 422 -7.40 -1.96 -25.52
N THR A 423 -8.06 -3.07 -25.19
CA THR A 423 -8.63 -3.35 -23.86
C THR A 423 -7.90 -4.54 -23.23
N MET A 424 -7.39 -4.41 -22.01
CA MET A 424 -6.65 -5.48 -21.33
C MET A 424 -7.39 -5.98 -20.10
N ASN A 425 -7.69 -7.28 -20.06
CA ASN A 425 -8.39 -7.91 -18.93
C ASN A 425 -7.42 -8.46 -17.88
N PHE A 426 -6.20 -8.83 -18.30
CA PHE A 426 -5.16 -9.38 -17.43
C PHE A 426 -3.93 -8.47 -17.42
N ALA A 427 -3.21 -8.45 -16.30
CA ALA A 427 -1.97 -7.69 -16.21
C ALA A 427 -0.85 -8.34 -17.02
N GLY A 428 0.07 -7.50 -17.48
CA GLY A 428 1.17 -7.89 -18.37
C GLY A 428 1.43 -6.80 -19.39
N THR A 429 2.38 -7.05 -20.29
CA THR A 429 2.70 -6.14 -21.38
C THR A 429 2.22 -6.74 -22.68
N ILE A 430 1.46 -5.96 -23.46
CA ILE A 430 1.13 -6.27 -24.86
C ILE A 430 1.95 -5.35 -25.76
N VAL A 431 2.47 -5.90 -26.85
CA VAL A 431 2.99 -5.12 -27.97
C VAL A 431 1.92 -5.08 -29.06
N VAL A 432 1.48 -3.87 -29.41
CA VAL A 432 0.58 -3.63 -30.54
C VAL A 432 1.43 -3.29 -31.76
N THR A 433 1.25 -4.00 -32.86
CA THR A 433 1.89 -3.73 -34.15
C THR A 433 0.85 -3.17 -35.11
N ALA A 434 1.13 -2.03 -35.73
CA ALA A 434 0.39 -1.56 -36.90
C ALA A 434 1.24 -1.80 -38.16
N SER A 435 0.63 -2.28 -39.24
CA SER A 435 1.33 -2.56 -40.49
C SER A 435 0.53 -2.18 -41.71
N TRP A 436 1.24 -1.71 -42.73
CA TRP A 436 0.71 -1.38 -44.05
C TRP A 436 1.51 -2.12 -45.11
N GLU A 437 0.82 -2.63 -46.13
CA GLU A 437 1.42 -3.26 -47.31
C GLU A 437 1.12 -2.40 -48.54
N ALA A 438 2.17 -1.86 -49.15
CA ALA A 438 2.11 -1.08 -50.38
C ALA A 438 1.72 -1.96 -51.59
N GLU A 439 1.29 -1.33 -52.69
CA GLU A 439 0.86 -2.05 -53.91
C GLU A 439 1.99 -2.90 -54.54
N ASP A 440 3.25 -2.54 -54.31
CA ASP A 440 4.43 -3.28 -54.77
C ASP A 440 4.82 -4.45 -53.85
N GLY A 441 4.10 -4.65 -52.75
CA GLY A 441 4.32 -5.68 -51.74
C GLY A 441 5.32 -5.29 -50.64
N THR A 442 5.77 -4.03 -50.61
CA THR A 442 6.58 -3.51 -49.50
C THR A 442 5.74 -3.40 -48.24
N ILE A 443 6.23 -3.92 -47.11
CA ILE A 443 5.54 -3.84 -45.82
C ILE A 443 6.32 -2.89 -44.91
N VAL A 444 5.60 -1.94 -44.31
CA VAL A 444 6.11 -1.07 -43.25
C VAL A 444 5.27 -1.31 -42.01
N SER A 445 5.91 -1.29 -40.85
CA SER A 445 5.24 -1.56 -39.58
C SER A 445 5.96 -0.87 -38.45
N ASP A 446 5.21 -0.47 -37.44
CA ASP A 446 5.73 0.06 -36.19
C ASP A 446 4.93 -0.51 -35.02
N THR A 447 5.48 -0.39 -33.82
CA THR A 447 4.97 -1.05 -32.62
C THR A 447 4.96 -0.14 -31.41
N VAL A 448 3.92 -0.25 -30.59
CA VAL A 448 3.84 0.37 -29.27
C VAL A 448 3.61 -0.68 -28.19
N SER A 449 4.25 -0.51 -27.03
CA SER A 449 4.05 -1.40 -25.87
C SER A 449 3.11 -0.75 -24.85
N VAL A 450 2.16 -1.52 -24.34
CA VAL A 450 1.23 -1.10 -23.29
C VAL A 450 1.35 -2.05 -22.10
N LEU A 451 1.60 -1.50 -20.91
CA LEU A 451 1.66 -2.22 -19.64
C LEU A 451 0.31 -2.16 -18.91
N CYS A 452 -0.29 -3.31 -18.64
CA CYS A 452 -1.44 -3.43 -17.74
C CYS A 452 -0.98 -3.91 -16.36
N ARG A 453 -1.39 -3.20 -15.30
CA ARG A 453 -1.07 -3.54 -13.89
C ARG A 453 -2.24 -4.22 -13.19
N ASN A 454 -1.92 -5.07 -12.22
CA ASN A 454 -2.91 -5.83 -11.44
C ASN A 454 -3.75 -4.93 -10.53
N HIS A 455 -5.00 -5.31 -10.31
CA HIS A 455 -5.73 -4.88 -9.11
C HIS A 455 -5.09 -5.49 -7.85
N ASN A 456 -5.31 -4.85 -6.70
CA ASN A 456 -4.87 -5.31 -5.39
C ASN A 456 -6.09 -5.70 -4.57
N LEU A 457 -5.98 -6.82 -3.85
CA LEU A 457 -7.01 -7.30 -2.94
C LEU A 457 -6.41 -7.39 -1.54
N TYR A 458 -7.12 -6.86 -0.56
CA TYR A 458 -6.73 -6.90 0.85
C TYR A 458 -7.81 -7.59 1.65
N VAL A 459 -7.44 -8.64 2.39
CA VAL A 459 -8.38 -9.44 3.20
C VAL A 459 -8.06 -9.26 4.67
N THR A 460 -9.07 -8.88 5.44
CA THR A 460 -8.97 -8.63 6.88
C THR A 460 -10.08 -9.35 7.64
N ALA A 461 -9.94 -9.45 8.95
CA ALA A 461 -10.97 -9.96 9.85
C ALA A 461 -11.16 -9.00 11.03
N ASP A 462 -12.42 -8.75 11.42
CA ASP A 462 -12.74 -7.87 12.56
C ASP A 462 -12.08 -8.38 13.86
N LEU A 463 -12.13 -9.70 14.06
CA LEU A 463 -11.48 -10.41 15.15
C LEU A 463 -10.58 -11.51 14.57
N LEU A 464 -9.29 -11.47 14.91
CA LEU A 464 -8.30 -12.50 14.58
C LEU A 464 -8.30 -13.68 15.57
N THR A 465 -8.98 -13.54 16.71
CA THR A 465 -9.13 -14.60 17.71
C THR A 465 -10.57 -14.67 18.19
N ILE A 466 -11.16 -15.86 18.12
CA ILE A 466 -12.52 -16.17 18.59
C ILE A 466 -12.50 -17.46 19.42
N THR A 467 -13.55 -17.72 20.19
CA THR A 467 -13.74 -18.99 20.91
C THR A 467 -14.62 -19.94 20.09
N GLU A 468 -14.63 -21.23 20.43
CA GLU A 468 -15.55 -22.21 19.81
C GLU A 468 -17.01 -21.72 19.81
N GLY A 469 -17.66 -21.80 18.66
CA GLY A 469 -19.01 -21.28 18.42
C GLY A 469 -19.07 -19.78 18.12
N GLY A 470 -17.94 -19.08 18.21
CA GLY A 470 -17.80 -17.66 17.88
C GLY A 470 -17.83 -17.38 16.38
N THR A 471 -17.98 -16.10 16.05
CA THR A 471 -18.00 -15.60 14.66
C THR A 471 -17.15 -14.36 14.51
N THR A 472 -16.61 -14.14 13.32
CA THR A 472 -15.90 -12.90 12.93
C THR A 472 -16.30 -12.51 11.50
N THR A 473 -16.28 -11.22 11.17
CA THR A 473 -16.50 -10.76 9.80
C THR A 473 -15.16 -10.80 9.05
N ILE A 474 -15.14 -11.42 7.88
CA ILE A 474 -14.04 -11.35 6.92
C ILE A 474 -14.39 -10.31 5.87
N THR A 475 -13.51 -9.35 5.66
CA THR A 475 -13.70 -8.21 4.77
C THR A 475 -12.65 -8.25 3.68
N ALA A 476 -13.05 -8.14 2.42
CA ALA A 476 -12.17 -8.01 1.28
C ALA A 476 -12.36 -6.64 0.63
N GLU A 477 -11.26 -5.91 0.44
CA GLU A 477 -11.19 -4.60 -0.22
C GLU A 477 -10.43 -4.74 -1.54
N LEU A 478 -11.06 -4.37 -2.64
CA LEU A 478 -10.48 -4.39 -3.98
C LEU A 478 -10.15 -2.96 -4.43
N THR A 479 -8.88 -2.75 -4.76
CA THR A 479 -8.38 -1.49 -5.32
C THR A 479 -7.69 -1.75 -6.66
N ASN A 480 -7.65 -0.77 -7.55
CA ASN A 480 -6.84 -0.87 -8.76
C ASN A 480 -5.36 -0.58 -8.47
N ALA A 481 -4.48 -0.72 -9.46
CA ALA A 481 -3.05 -0.45 -9.29
C ALA A 481 -2.71 1.00 -8.92
N ASP A 482 -3.64 1.95 -9.13
CA ASP A 482 -3.50 3.35 -8.79
C ASP A 482 -4.07 3.70 -7.40
N GLY A 483 -4.59 2.69 -6.68
CA GLY A 483 -5.15 2.85 -5.33
C GLY A 483 -6.61 3.32 -5.30
N TYR A 484 -7.30 3.37 -6.44
CA TYR A 484 -8.74 3.68 -6.48
C TYR A 484 -9.57 2.44 -6.16
N LEU A 485 -10.66 2.63 -5.42
CA LEU A 485 -11.61 1.58 -5.02
C LEU A 485 -12.39 1.06 -6.24
N VAL A 486 -12.61 -0.25 -6.32
CA VAL A 486 -13.28 -0.89 -7.48
C VAL A 486 -14.64 -1.46 -7.07
N GLU A 487 -15.71 -0.78 -7.47
CA GLU A 487 -17.11 -1.15 -7.18
C GLU A 487 -17.64 -2.22 -8.15
N GLY A 488 -18.58 -3.05 -7.68
CA GLY A 488 -19.39 -3.94 -8.51
C GLY A 488 -18.71 -5.25 -8.89
N GLU A 489 -17.52 -5.49 -8.35
CA GLU A 489 -16.70 -6.66 -8.65
C GLU A 489 -16.98 -7.82 -7.70
N ASN A 490 -16.91 -9.05 -8.22
CA ASN A 490 -17.24 -10.23 -7.44
C ASN A 490 -15.97 -10.85 -6.84
N ILE A 491 -15.94 -11.00 -5.52
CA ILE A 491 -14.87 -11.64 -4.76
C ILE A 491 -15.35 -12.99 -4.26
N ASN A 492 -14.59 -14.05 -4.52
CA ASN A 492 -14.81 -15.37 -3.92
C ASN A 492 -14.16 -15.42 -2.54
N PHE A 493 -14.79 -16.13 -1.61
CA PHE A 493 -14.21 -16.48 -0.32
C PHE A 493 -14.15 -18.00 -0.16
N ILE A 494 -13.00 -18.53 0.25
CA ILE A 494 -12.73 -19.96 0.33
C ILE A 494 -12.03 -20.25 1.66
N ILE A 495 -12.50 -21.27 2.38
CA ILE A 495 -11.72 -21.85 3.48
C ILE A 495 -10.57 -22.66 2.87
N LYS A 496 -9.37 -22.09 2.88
CA LYS A 496 -8.16 -22.70 2.29
C LYS A 496 -7.60 -23.81 3.19
N ASP A 497 -7.66 -23.59 4.50
CA ASP A 497 -7.24 -24.54 5.53
C ASP A 497 -8.04 -24.35 6.82
N GLY A 498 -8.15 -25.39 7.64
CA GLY A 498 -8.87 -25.38 8.91
C GLY A 498 -10.35 -25.77 8.83
N ASN A 499 -11.07 -25.53 9.94
CA ASN A 499 -12.46 -25.94 10.12
C ASN A 499 -13.33 -24.71 10.39
N GLY A 500 -14.05 -24.21 9.39
CA GLY A 500 -14.96 -23.09 9.53
C GLY A 500 -16.06 -23.11 8.47
N ASN A 501 -17.10 -22.30 8.66
CA ASN A 501 -18.16 -22.09 7.68
C ASN A 501 -18.29 -20.60 7.38
N LEU A 502 -18.36 -20.26 6.09
CA LEU A 502 -18.65 -18.90 5.62
C LEU A 502 -20.16 -18.74 5.42
N SER A 503 -20.70 -17.55 5.68
CA SER A 503 -22.10 -17.22 5.42
C SER A 503 -22.45 -17.21 3.92
N SER A 504 -21.46 -16.98 3.06
CA SER A 504 -21.51 -17.03 1.61
C SER A 504 -20.11 -17.33 1.07
N ASN A 505 -20.02 -17.92 -0.13
CA ASN A 505 -18.73 -18.18 -0.80
C ASN A 505 -18.31 -17.07 -1.76
N SER A 506 -19.10 -16.00 -1.86
CA SER A 506 -18.77 -14.81 -2.65
C SER A 506 -19.53 -13.59 -2.15
N GLY A 507 -19.07 -12.41 -2.56
CA GLY A 507 -19.78 -11.15 -2.41
C GLY A 507 -19.32 -10.12 -3.44
N THR A 508 -20.13 -9.08 -3.64
CA THR A 508 -19.89 -8.02 -4.63
C THR A 508 -19.43 -6.76 -3.91
N THR A 509 -18.37 -6.14 -4.39
CA THR A 509 -17.83 -4.90 -3.81
C THR A 509 -18.84 -3.75 -3.96
N ASN A 510 -18.97 -2.95 -2.90
CA ASN A 510 -19.81 -1.75 -2.87
C ASN A 510 -19.06 -0.53 -3.45
N GLU A 511 -19.65 0.67 -3.35
CA GLU A 511 -19.04 1.96 -3.76
C GLU A 511 -17.67 2.22 -3.09
N GLU A 512 -17.38 1.57 -1.96
CA GLU A 512 -16.09 1.66 -1.25
C GLU A 512 -15.12 0.54 -1.65
N GLY A 513 -15.43 -0.26 -2.67
CA GLY A 513 -14.58 -1.38 -3.11
C GLY A 513 -14.58 -2.56 -2.13
N VAL A 514 -15.52 -2.63 -1.19
CA VAL A 514 -15.52 -3.59 -0.09
C VAL A 514 -16.67 -4.58 -0.19
N THR A 515 -16.39 -5.85 0.14
CA THR A 515 -17.40 -6.88 0.40
C THR A 515 -17.02 -7.72 1.62
N SER A 516 -18.00 -8.30 2.31
CA SER A 516 -17.76 -9.05 3.54
C SER A 516 -18.59 -10.33 3.66
N VAL A 517 -18.06 -11.32 4.38
CA VAL A 517 -18.75 -12.56 4.77
C VAL A 517 -18.50 -12.86 6.24
N THR A 518 -19.41 -13.59 6.91
CA THR A 518 -19.21 -14.01 8.30
C THR A 518 -18.57 -15.39 8.33
N LEU A 519 -17.49 -15.55 9.09
CA LEU A 519 -16.83 -16.83 9.40
C LEU A 519 -17.30 -17.33 10.77
N THR A 520 -17.74 -18.59 10.84
CA THR A 520 -18.09 -19.30 12.09
C THR A 520 -17.16 -20.50 12.28
N ILE A 521 -16.53 -20.63 13.45
CA ILE A 521 -15.64 -21.74 13.79
C ILE A 521 -16.17 -22.47 15.04
N ASN A 522 -16.38 -23.79 14.94
CA ASN A 522 -16.96 -24.62 16.00
C ASN A 522 -15.97 -25.58 16.67
N SER A 523 -14.68 -25.46 16.36
CA SER A 523 -13.63 -26.32 16.93
C SER A 523 -12.33 -25.55 17.00
N ALA A 524 -11.61 -25.70 18.11
CA ALA A 524 -10.33 -25.04 18.31
C ALA A 524 -9.32 -25.38 17.20
N GLY A 525 -8.52 -24.39 16.82
CA GLY A 525 -7.54 -24.49 15.74
C GLY A 525 -7.48 -23.21 14.91
N THR A 526 -6.60 -23.21 13.92
CA THR A 526 -6.43 -22.12 12.96
C THR A 526 -7.30 -22.37 11.74
N THR A 527 -7.98 -21.33 11.23
CA THR A 527 -8.68 -21.36 9.94
C THR A 527 -8.16 -20.22 9.06
N THR A 528 -7.76 -20.54 7.83
CA THR A 528 -7.29 -19.57 6.84
C THR A 528 -8.37 -19.36 5.79
N VAL A 529 -8.81 -18.11 5.65
CA VAL A 529 -9.76 -17.70 4.60
C VAL A 529 -8.98 -17.01 3.49
N GLU A 530 -9.11 -17.52 2.27
CA GLU A 530 -8.62 -16.87 1.06
C GLU A 530 -9.75 -16.12 0.40
N ALA A 531 -9.49 -14.90 -0.04
CA ALA A 531 -10.36 -14.22 -0.99
C ALA A 531 -9.62 -14.01 -2.32
N ASN A 532 -10.32 -14.20 -3.44
CA ASN A 532 -9.80 -13.93 -4.78
C ASN A 532 -10.82 -13.18 -5.63
N TRP A 533 -10.35 -12.26 -6.44
CA TRP A 533 -11.21 -11.51 -7.37
C TRP A 533 -11.52 -12.35 -8.62
N GLN A 534 -12.79 -12.44 -9.01
CA GLN A 534 -13.20 -13.28 -10.14
C GLN A 534 -12.66 -12.83 -11.50
N GLY A 535 -12.28 -11.56 -11.67
CA GLY A 535 -11.65 -11.08 -12.90
C GLY A 535 -10.27 -11.68 -13.13
N ASP A 536 -9.53 -11.97 -12.06
CA ASP A 536 -8.22 -12.62 -12.10
C ASP A 536 -7.96 -13.44 -10.82
N PRO A 537 -8.60 -14.62 -10.69
CA PRO A 537 -8.68 -15.36 -9.44
C PRO A 537 -7.35 -16.01 -9.02
N THR A 538 -6.36 -16.04 -9.92
CA THR A 538 -5.05 -16.65 -9.67
C THR A 538 -3.98 -15.65 -9.26
N VAL A 539 -4.14 -14.38 -9.63
CA VAL A 539 -3.14 -13.33 -9.36
C VAL A 539 -3.62 -12.37 -8.28
N VAL A 540 -4.90 -11.99 -8.32
CA VAL A 540 -5.49 -11.01 -7.37
C VAL A 540 -6.16 -11.77 -6.24
N VAL A 541 -5.33 -12.20 -5.29
CA VAL A 541 -5.68 -13.07 -4.16
C VAL A 541 -5.00 -12.58 -2.88
N ASP A 542 -5.68 -12.71 -1.75
CA ASP A 542 -5.10 -12.49 -0.43
C ASP A 542 -5.77 -13.41 0.61
N THR A 543 -5.14 -13.56 1.77
CA THR A 543 -5.57 -14.49 2.82
C THR A 543 -5.52 -13.87 4.20
N VAL A 544 -6.48 -14.24 5.05
CA VAL A 544 -6.47 -13.90 6.48
C VAL A 544 -6.56 -15.17 7.33
N GLU A 545 -5.85 -15.17 8.45
CA GLU A 545 -5.86 -16.25 9.43
C GLU A 545 -6.70 -15.87 10.66
N VAL A 546 -7.59 -16.75 11.08
CA VAL A 546 -8.39 -16.61 12.32
C VAL A 546 -8.13 -17.79 13.23
N ILE A 547 -7.72 -17.49 14.47
CA ILE A 547 -7.44 -18.49 15.49
C ILE A 547 -8.70 -18.70 16.34
N CYS A 548 -9.17 -19.95 16.40
CA CYS A 548 -10.21 -20.36 17.33
C CYS A 548 -9.57 -21.02 18.55
N THR A 549 -9.80 -20.46 19.74
CA THR A 549 -9.42 -21.10 21.01
C THR A 549 -10.56 -21.98 21.53
N SER A 550 -10.24 -23.00 22.31
CA SER A 550 -11.26 -23.81 22.99
C SER A 550 -12.13 -22.93 23.89
N ALA A 551 -13.41 -23.29 24.03
CA ALA A 551 -14.26 -22.66 25.02
C ALA A 551 -13.67 -22.87 26.44
N PRO A 552 -13.71 -21.85 27.32
CA PRO A 552 -13.25 -22.00 28.69
C PRO A 552 -14.13 -23.02 29.43
N ILE A 553 -13.50 -23.97 30.12
CA ILE A 553 -14.20 -24.92 30.99
C ILE A 553 -14.16 -24.35 32.40
N TYR A 554 -15.33 -23.91 32.90
CA TYR A 554 -15.46 -23.44 34.26
C TYR A 554 -15.72 -24.61 35.22
N GLN A 555 -15.27 -24.48 36.47
CA GLN A 555 -15.68 -25.34 37.57
C GLN A 555 -16.67 -24.59 38.45
N VAL A 556 -17.77 -25.23 38.83
CA VAL A 556 -18.82 -24.67 39.70
C VAL A 556 -18.84 -25.39 41.04
N ASN A 557 -18.93 -24.65 42.14
CA ASN A 557 -19.08 -25.20 43.48
C ASN A 557 -20.16 -24.44 44.26
N LEU A 558 -21.20 -25.13 44.72
CA LEU A 558 -22.21 -24.55 45.60
C LEU A 558 -21.83 -24.73 47.07
N THR A 559 -21.97 -23.64 47.80
CA THR A 559 -21.82 -23.61 49.26
C THR A 559 -23.01 -22.92 49.91
N ALA A 560 -23.35 -23.37 51.11
CA ALA A 560 -24.31 -22.72 51.98
C ALA A 560 -23.86 -22.89 53.43
N ASP A 561 -24.17 -21.91 54.29
CA ASP A 561 -23.71 -21.91 55.68
C ASP A 561 -24.35 -23.02 56.54
N LYS A 562 -25.51 -23.54 56.11
CA LYS A 562 -26.25 -24.64 56.73
C LYS A 562 -27.06 -25.40 55.69
N THR A 563 -27.30 -26.69 55.90
CA THR A 563 -28.14 -27.55 55.03
C THR A 563 -29.52 -27.85 55.63
N THR A 564 -29.81 -27.32 56.82
CA THR A 564 -31.12 -27.39 57.48
C THR A 564 -31.49 -26.01 58.04
N ILE A 565 -32.69 -25.53 57.73
CA ILE A 565 -33.19 -24.21 58.14
C ILE A 565 -34.48 -24.30 58.96
N ALA A 566 -34.75 -23.32 59.81
CA ALA A 566 -36.01 -23.25 60.55
C ALA A 566 -37.15 -22.74 59.66
N VAL A 567 -38.39 -23.00 60.06
CA VAL A 567 -39.58 -22.55 59.31
C VAL A 567 -39.60 -21.01 59.21
N GLY A 568 -39.60 -20.50 57.98
CA GLY A 568 -39.61 -19.07 57.69
C GLY A 568 -38.24 -18.41 57.66
N ASP A 569 -37.15 -19.16 57.89
CA ASP A 569 -35.80 -18.67 57.62
C ASP A 569 -35.54 -18.57 56.11
N THR A 570 -34.66 -17.66 55.73
CA THR A 570 -34.03 -17.63 54.41
C THR A 570 -32.60 -18.14 54.49
N LEU A 571 -32.03 -18.57 53.36
CA LEU A 571 -30.66 -19.06 53.27
C LEU A 571 -29.96 -18.53 52.03
N ASP A 572 -28.81 -17.89 52.20
CA ASP A 572 -27.94 -17.54 51.09
C ASP A 572 -27.20 -18.79 50.59
N ILE A 573 -27.29 -19.04 49.29
CA ILE A 573 -26.60 -20.12 48.58
C ILE A 573 -25.69 -19.46 47.57
N LYS A 574 -24.41 -19.80 47.64
CA LYS A 574 -23.36 -19.18 46.85
C LYS A 574 -22.71 -20.20 45.93
N ALA A 575 -22.71 -19.92 44.64
CA ALA A 575 -21.88 -20.62 43.66
C ALA A 575 -20.57 -19.86 43.46
N THR A 576 -19.44 -20.57 43.58
CA THR A 576 -18.12 -20.07 43.17
C THR A 576 -17.74 -20.69 41.83
N VAL A 577 -17.36 -19.85 40.87
CA VAL A 577 -16.94 -20.25 39.53
C VAL A 577 -15.46 -19.99 39.36
N THR A 578 -14.71 -21.02 38.95
CA THR A 578 -13.27 -20.90 38.68
C THR A 578 -12.91 -21.37 37.27
N GLU A 579 -11.89 -20.76 36.67
CA GLU A 579 -11.19 -21.25 35.48
C GLU A 579 -9.77 -21.62 35.88
N ASN A 580 -9.37 -22.88 35.63
CA ASN A 580 -8.07 -23.42 36.05
C ASN A 580 -7.74 -23.17 37.53
N GLY A 581 -8.76 -23.17 38.41
CA GLY A 581 -8.63 -22.92 39.84
C GLY A 581 -8.56 -21.46 40.28
N ASN A 582 -8.65 -20.49 39.36
CA ASN A 582 -8.74 -19.06 39.68
C ASN A 582 -10.18 -18.56 39.56
N PRO A 583 -10.67 -17.68 40.45
CA PRO A 583 -12.01 -17.11 40.36
C PRO A 583 -12.19 -16.23 39.11
N VAL A 584 -13.37 -16.29 38.49
CA VAL A 584 -13.69 -15.54 37.25
C VAL A 584 -14.91 -14.65 37.45
N GLU A 585 -14.74 -13.35 37.25
CA GLU A 585 -15.79 -12.34 37.33
C GLU A 585 -16.65 -12.28 36.06
N GLY A 586 -17.93 -11.93 36.19
CA GLY A 586 -18.83 -11.62 35.08
C GLY A 586 -19.42 -12.85 34.37
N ILE A 587 -19.35 -14.03 34.96
CA ILE A 587 -19.90 -15.27 34.41
C ILE A 587 -21.34 -15.45 34.89
N ASP A 588 -22.27 -15.68 33.97
CA ASP A 588 -23.65 -16.02 34.29
C ASP A 588 -23.75 -17.45 34.85
N VAL A 589 -24.33 -17.56 36.04
CA VAL A 589 -24.65 -18.82 36.74
C VAL A 589 -26.15 -18.97 36.83
N VAL A 590 -26.67 -20.08 36.31
CA VAL A 590 -28.10 -20.41 36.34
C VAL A 590 -28.37 -21.28 37.55
N PHE A 591 -29.14 -20.77 38.51
CA PHE A 591 -29.63 -21.52 39.66
C PHE A 591 -31.02 -22.07 39.39
N SER A 592 -31.28 -23.32 39.76
CA SER A 592 -32.58 -23.96 39.62
C SER A 592 -32.97 -24.80 40.84
N LEU A 593 -34.28 -24.93 41.09
CA LEU A 593 -34.85 -25.82 42.11
C LEU A 593 -35.41 -27.10 41.47
N ASP A 594 -35.28 -28.24 42.15
CA ASP A 594 -35.68 -29.56 41.64
C ASP A 594 -37.06 -30.06 42.08
N ASP A 595 -38.05 -29.22 42.42
CA ASP A 595 -39.36 -29.78 42.85
C ASP A 595 -40.60 -28.86 42.71
N ASN A 596 -41.73 -29.37 43.23
CA ASN A 596 -43.07 -28.74 43.30
C ASN A 596 -43.41 -28.16 44.70
N SER A 597 -42.42 -27.85 45.53
CA SER A 597 -42.57 -27.17 46.82
C SER A 597 -42.89 -25.69 46.60
N ASN A 598 -43.13 -24.96 47.70
CA ASN A 598 -43.32 -23.51 47.66
C ASN A 598 -42.00 -22.73 47.74
N ALA A 599 -40.84 -23.41 47.69
CA ALA A 599 -39.54 -22.77 47.81
C ALA A 599 -39.25 -21.84 46.62
N ARG A 600 -38.53 -20.74 46.88
CA ARG A 600 -38.25 -19.68 45.90
C ARG A 600 -36.78 -19.26 45.98
N LEU A 601 -36.22 -18.90 44.83
CA LEU A 601 -34.90 -18.27 44.73
C LEU A 601 -35.10 -16.76 44.51
N ASP A 602 -34.52 -15.92 45.35
CA ASP A 602 -34.65 -14.45 45.34
C ASP A 602 -36.10 -13.96 45.27
N ASP A 603 -37.00 -14.62 45.99
CA ASP A 603 -38.46 -14.38 45.97
C ASP A 603 -39.08 -14.44 44.55
N ASN A 604 -38.39 -15.07 43.60
CA ASN A 604 -38.87 -15.22 42.23
C ASN A 604 -39.95 -16.31 42.16
N ALA A 605 -40.94 -16.10 41.30
CA ALA A 605 -42.03 -17.06 41.12
C ALA A 605 -41.64 -18.24 40.22
N LEU A 606 -40.56 -18.08 39.44
CA LEU A 606 -40.00 -19.14 38.62
C LEU A 606 -38.93 -19.90 39.40
N PRO A 607 -38.82 -21.24 39.22
CA PRO A 607 -37.83 -22.06 39.92
C PRO A 607 -36.42 -21.89 39.36
N VAL A 608 -36.15 -20.86 38.53
CA VAL A 608 -34.88 -20.61 37.87
C VAL A 608 -34.51 -19.12 37.98
N VAL A 609 -33.27 -18.84 38.38
CA VAL A 609 -32.70 -17.48 38.51
C VAL A 609 -31.28 -17.47 37.96
N THR A 610 -30.91 -16.44 37.19
CA THR A 610 -29.54 -16.25 36.70
C THR A 610 -28.84 -15.13 37.48
N LYS A 611 -27.59 -15.35 37.88
CA LYS A 611 -26.72 -14.37 38.55
C LYS A 611 -25.34 -14.34 37.91
N THR A 612 -24.79 -13.14 37.74
CA THR A 612 -23.40 -12.93 37.33
C THR A 612 -22.45 -13.06 38.52
N THR A 613 -21.30 -13.69 38.34
CA THR A 613 -20.23 -13.73 39.35
C THR A 613 -19.60 -12.37 39.58
N ASP A 614 -19.19 -12.09 40.82
CA ASP A 614 -18.42 -10.90 41.21
C ASP A 614 -16.89 -11.08 41.01
N VAL A 615 -16.10 -10.09 41.46
CA VAL A 615 -14.62 -10.10 41.43
C VAL A 615 -13.97 -11.33 42.08
N ASN A 616 -14.68 -12.03 42.96
CA ASN A 616 -14.22 -13.24 43.63
C ASN A 616 -14.73 -14.52 42.95
N GLY A 617 -15.38 -14.41 41.81
CA GLY A 617 -16.00 -15.52 41.10
C GLY A 617 -17.28 -16.01 41.76
N GLU A 618 -17.97 -15.19 42.55
CA GLU A 618 -19.08 -15.63 43.40
C GLU A 618 -20.42 -15.09 42.90
N ALA A 619 -21.40 -15.97 42.77
CA ALA A 619 -22.80 -15.65 42.48
C ALA A 619 -23.68 -16.16 43.62
N THR A 620 -24.55 -15.32 44.19
CA THR A 620 -25.37 -15.67 45.36
C THR A 620 -26.86 -15.52 45.06
N VAL A 621 -27.64 -16.50 45.51
CA VAL A 621 -29.11 -16.49 45.52
C VAL A 621 -29.64 -16.76 46.92
N VAL A 622 -30.81 -16.22 47.25
CA VAL A 622 -31.48 -16.41 48.53
C VAL A 622 -32.59 -17.43 48.38
N LEU A 623 -32.51 -18.55 49.08
CA LEU A 623 -33.59 -19.52 49.21
C LEU A 623 -34.59 -19.07 50.28
N SER A 624 -35.87 -18.99 49.93
CA SER A 624 -36.99 -18.63 50.81
C SER A 624 -38.19 -19.57 50.65
N ASP A 625 -39.19 -19.45 51.53
CA ASP A 625 -40.50 -20.11 51.46
C ASP A 625 -40.51 -21.66 51.43
N LEU A 626 -39.43 -22.32 51.89
CA LEU A 626 -39.39 -23.78 52.04
C LEU A 626 -40.33 -24.24 53.17
N THR A 627 -41.27 -25.13 52.87
CA THR A 627 -42.27 -25.62 53.85
C THR A 627 -41.62 -26.45 54.96
N ALA A 628 -42.15 -26.37 56.18
CA ALA A 628 -41.71 -27.20 57.31
C ALA A 628 -41.74 -28.70 56.98
N GLY A 629 -40.58 -29.37 57.10
CA GLY A 629 -40.43 -30.79 56.80
C GLY A 629 -40.10 -31.14 55.34
N ASP A 630 -40.11 -30.17 54.42
CA ASP A 630 -39.73 -30.38 53.02
C ASP A 630 -38.20 -30.33 52.85
N SER A 631 -37.73 -30.90 51.74
CA SER A 631 -36.34 -30.83 51.27
C SER A 631 -36.31 -30.51 49.78
N ILE A 632 -35.39 -29.64 49.37
CA ILE A 632 -35.19 -29.20 47.99
C ILE A 632 -33.71 -29.33 47.57
N THR A 633 -33.44 -29.67 46.32
CA THR A 633 -32.12 -29.52 45.70
C THR A 633 -32.04 -28.18 44.99
N VAL A 634 -31.01 -27.40 45.31
CA VAL A 634 -30.60 -26.23 44.53
C VAL A 634 -29.44 -26.64 43.65
N THR A 635 -29.59 -26.45 42.34
CA THR A 635 -28.54 -26.72 41.34
C THR A 635 -28.04 -25.38 40.81
N ALA A 636 -26.73 -25.23 40.58
CA ALA A 636 -26.19 -24.14 39.78
C ALA A 636 -25.37 -24.68 38.61
N GLU A 637 -25.52 -24.05 37.46
CA GLU A 637 -24.92 -24.46 36.18
C GLU A 637 -24.28 -23.26 35.47
N THR A 638 -23.05 -23.44 34.97
CA THR A 638 -22.41 -22.55 34.01
C THR A 638 -21.27 -23.25 33.28
N GLY A 639 -20.95 -22.82 32.05
CA GLY A 639 -19.80 -23.35 31.30
C GLY A 639 -19.79 -24.86 31.06
N GLY A 640 -20.95 -25.52 31.13
CA GLY A 640 -21.07 -26.98 31.01
C GLY A 640 -20.71 -27.79 32.25
N ASP A 641 -20.45 -27.13 33.39
CA ASP A 641 -20.29 -27.77 34.71
C ASP A 641 -21.49 -27.44 35.61
N THR A 642 -21.77 -28.35 36.54
CA THR A 642 -22.94 -28.24 37.44
C THR A 642 -22.60 -28.74 38.82
N ASP A 643 -23.08 -28.06 39.85
CA ASP A 643 -23.04 -28.57 41.21
C ASP A 643 -24.39 -28.37 41.92
N SER A 644 -24.67 -29.14 42.96
CA SER A 644 -25.97 -29.19 43.61
C SER A 644 -25.88 -29.39 45.11
N ILE A 645 -26.76 -28.72 45.84
CA ILE A 645 -26.84 -28.81 47.31
C ILE A 645 -28.27 -29.07 47.74
N ASN A 646 -28.43 -30.02 48.67
CA ASN A 646 -29.73 -30.36 49.27
C ASN A 646 -29.96 -29.55 50.55
N ILE A 647 -31.08 -28.83 50.61
CA ILE A 647 -31.52 -28.02 51.75
C ILE A 647 -32.82 -28.56 52.32
N SER A 648 -32.92 -28.69 53.64
CA SER A 648 -34.10 -29.20 54.35
C SER A 648 -34.66 -28.16 55.33
N CYS A 649 -35.96 -28.20 55.60
CA CYS A 649 -36.59 -27.37 56.63
C CYS A 649 -36.99 -28.20 57.86
N GLU A 650 -36.72 -27.69 59.05
CA GLU A 650 -37.08 -28.34 60.32
C GLU A 650 -38.59 -28.60 60.42
N ALA A 651 -38.97 -29.80 60.86
CA ALA A 651 -40.35 -30.15 61.18
C ALA A 651 -40.65 -29.83 62.67
N PRO A 652 -41.79 -29.23 63.01
CA PRO A 652 -42.16 -28.98 64.41
C PRO A 652 -42.35 -30.29 65.19
N PRO A 653 -42.04 -30.32 66.51
CA PRO A 653 -42.19 -31.52 67.34
C PRO A 653 -43.67 -31.91 67.47
N ILE A 654 -44.00 -33.20 67.55
CA ILE A 654 -45.38 -33.67 67.77
C ILE A 654 -45.72 -33.55 69.27
N ILE A 655 -46.90 -33.02 69.61
CA ILE A 655 -47.36 -32.89 71.00
C ILE A 655 -48.61 -33.75 71.24
N ILE A 656 -48.48 -34.72 72.15
CA ILE A 656 -49.58 -35.54 72.67
C ILE A 656 -49.58 -35.41 74.19
N GLU A 657 -50.73 -35.09 74.77
CA GLU A 657 -50.88 -34.90 76.21
C GLU A 657 -52.00 -35.78 76.79
N LEU A 658 -51.90 -36.08 78.08
CA LEU A 658 -52.95 -36.75 78.84
C LEU A 658 -54.08 -35.78 79.17
N VAL A 659 -55.33 -36.20 79.00
CA VAL A 659 -56.50 -35.47 79.50
C VAL A 659 -56.56 -35.64 81.01
N ASP A 660 -56.48 -34.53 81.74
CA ASP A 660 -56.43 -34.53 83.20
C ASP A 660 -57.67 -35.21 83.83
N GLY A 661 -57.45 -35.99 84.88
CA GLY A 661 -58.48 -36.79 85.55
C GLY A 661 -59.14 -37.90 84.71
N SER A 662 -58.69 -38.15 83.47
CA SER A 662 -59.22 -39.23 82.64
C SER A 662 -58.81 -40.66 83.04
N PRO A 663 -57.64 -40.90 83.67
CA PRO A 663 -57.23 -42.24 84.05
C PRO A 663 -58.21 -42.90 85.01
N ARG A 664 -58.64 -44.12 84.71
CA ARG A 664 -59.53 -44.90 85.59
C ARG A 664 -59.38 -46.40 85.35
N HIS A 665 -59.65 -47.21 86.37
CA HIS A 665 -59.72 -48.67 86.25
C HIS A 665 -61.13 -49.23 86.46
N GLY A 666 -61.35 -50.45 85.98
CA GLY A 666 -62.64 -51.13 86.12
C GLY A 666 -62.56 -52.64 85.89
N SER A 667 -63.63 -53.35 86.26
CA SER A 667 -63.80 -54.78 86.02
C SER A 667 -64.74 -55.03 84.84
N GLY A 668 -64.26 -55.75 83.82
CA GLY A 668 -65.06 -56.13 82.64
C GLY A 668 -65.79 -57.46 82.81
N ASN A 669 -66.65 -57.80 81.85
CA ASN A 669 -67.27 -59.13 81.79
C ASN A 669 -66.20 -60.24 81.69
N GLN A 670 -66.41 -61.35 82.40
CA GLN A 670 -65.49 -62.51 82.51
C GLN A 670 -64.21 -62.32 83.36
N GLY A 671 -64.14 -61.29 84.21
CA GLY A 671 -63.06 -61.16 85.21
C GLY A 671 -61.80 -60.45 84.73
N ASN A 672 -61.77 -59.95 83.48
CA ASN A 672 -60.68 -59.11 82.96
C ASN A 672 -60.66 -57.73 83.62
N ARG A 673 -59.47 -57.15 83.76
CA ARG A 673 -59.27 -55.79 84.29
C ARG A 673 -59.04 -54.81 83.16
N GLN A 674 -59.52 -53.60 83.34
CA GLN A 674 -59.50 -52.57 82.30
C GLN A 674 -58.91 -51.29 82.86
N VAL A 675 -58.04 -50.66 82.07
CA VAL A 675 -57.46 -49.35 82.35
C VAL A 675 -57.85 -48.42 81.21
N TYR A 676 -58.35 -47.24 81.54
CA TYR A 676 -58.76 -46.22 80.60
C TYR A 676 -57.96 -44.95 80.86
N PHE A 677 -57.62 -44.22 79.80
CA PHE A 677 -57.11 -42.86 79.87
C PHE A 677 -57.41 -42.16 78.54
N SER A 678 -57.50 -40.84 78.52
CA SER A 678 -57.74 -40.09 77.29
C SER A 678 -56.54 -39.22 76.95
N ILE A 679 -56.29 -39.01 75.66
CA ILE A 679 -55.19 -38.19 75.15
C ILE A 679 -55.71 -37.09 74.23
N ASN A 680 -55.00 -35.95 74.15
CA ASN A 680 -55.19 -34.94 73.11
C ASN A 680 -54.00 -34.93 72.16
N VAL A 681 -54.26 -34.84 70.85
CA VAL A 681 -53.22 -34.57 69.85
C VAL A 681 -53.35 -33.12 69.42
N LEU A 682 -52.34 -32.29 69.73
CA LEU A 682 -52.52 -30.83 69.65
C LEU A 682 -52.11 -30.24 68.31
N ASN A 683 -50.89 -30.50 67.83
CA ASN A 683 -50.30 -29.66 66.79
C ASN A 683 -50.21 -30.31 65.41
N ARG A 684 -50.19 -31.64 65.33
CA ARG A 684 -50.05 -32.39 64.07
C ARG A 684 -50.77 -33.73 64.13
N SER A 685 -51.51 -34.07 63.07
CA SER A 685 -52.07 -35.41 62.90
C SER A 685 -50.95 -36.42 62.71
N ILE A 686 -51.03 -37.57 63.37
CA ILE A 686 -50.02 -38.62 63.28
C ILE A 686 -50.64 -39.94 62.85
N ASP A 687 -49.99 -40.61 61.92
CA ASP A 687 -50.28 -42.00 61.61
C ASP A 687 -49.61 -42.86 62.68
N LEU A 688 -50.42 -43.43 63.57
CA LEU A 688 -49.91 -44.17 64.72
C LEU A 688 -49.32 -45.48 64.24
N GLU A 689 -47.99 -45.62 64.31
CA GLU A 689 -47.28 -46.85 63.92
C GLU A 689 -46.88 -47.70 65.12
N LYS A 690 -46.37 -47.07 66.18
CA LYS A 690 -45.88 -47.76 67.37
C LYS A 690 -46.18 -46.98 68.65
N MET A 691 -46.47 -47.73 69.71
CA MET A 691 -46.66 -47.21 71.07
C MET A 691 -46.08 -48.19 72.06
N ILE A 692 -45.32 -47.71 73.03
CA ILE A 692 -44.77 -48.50 74.12
C ILE A 692 -45.65 -48.28 75.35
N ILE A 693 -46.15 -49.37 75.92
CA ILE A 693 -46.93 -49.35 77.17
C ILE A 693 -46.07 -50.00 78.25
N SER A 694 -45.81 -49.25 79.31
CA SER A 694 -45.09 -49.74 80.49
C SER A 694 -45.86 -49.41 81.76
N TRP A 695 -45.73 -50.28 82.76
CA TRP A 695 -46.28 -50.08 84.11
C TRP A 695 -45.27 -50.51 85.18
N GLU A 696 -45.42 -50.04 86.41
CA GLU A 696 -44.57 -50.48 87.52
C GLU A 696 -44.82 -51.97 87.86
N SER A 697 -43.76 -52.74 88.11
CA SER A 697 -43.87 -54.19 88.31
C SER A 697 -43.08 -54.72 89.52
N THR A 698 -43.65 -55.70 90.24
CA THR A 698 -43.01 -56.36 91.39
C THR A 698 -42.42 -57.73 91.00
N GLU A 699 -41.50 -58.30 91.80
CA GLU A 699 -40.75 -59.54 91.48
C GLU A 699 -41.60 -60.80 91.19
N ASN A 700 -42.94 -60.76 91.33
CA ASN A 700 -43.85 -61.88 91.01
C ASN A 700 -45.06 -61.47 90.15
N ASP A 701 -44.97 -60.36 89.42
CA ASP A 701 -46.04 -59.87 88.55
C ASP A 701 -46.24 -60.77 87.32
N ASN A 702 -47.50 -61.07 87.01
CA ASN A 702 -47.92 -61.88 85.87
C ASN A 702 -48.95 -61.15 85.00
N GLU A 703 -49.05 -59.83 85.13
CA GLU A 703 -49.96 -58.99 84.38
C GLU A 703 -49.57 -58.99 82.91
N GLN A 704 -50.56 -59.23 82.07
CA GLN A 704 -50.37 -59.27 80.63
C GLN A 704 -51.45 -58.47 79.94
N LEU A 705 -51.02 -57.56 79.07
CA LEU A 705 -51.91 -56.79 78.21
C LEU A 705 -52.46 -57.73 77.13
N SER A 706 -53.78 -57.91 77.14
CA SER A 706 -54.48 -58.79 76.19
C SER A 706 -55.06 -58.02 75.01
N LYS A 707 -55.57 -56.81 75.22
CA LYS A 707 -56.19 -55.99 74.16
C LYS A 707 -55.98 -54.50 74.40
N LEU A 708 -55.88 -53.73 73.33
CA LEU A 708 -55.88 -52.27 73.35
C LEU A 708 -56.96 -51.78 72.39
N TRP A 709 -57.72 -50.79 72.84
CA TRP A 709 -58.75 -50.11 72.08
C TRP A 709 -58.44 -48.61 72.09
N ILE A 710 -58.69 -47.94 70.98
CA ILE A 710 -58.70 -46.47 70.91
C ILE A 710 -60.10 -46.08 70.41
N ASP A 711 -60.82 -45.36 71.24
CA ASP A 711 -62.26 -45.19 71.23
C ASP A 711 -62.97 -46.55 71.09
N ASP A 712 -63.76 -46.73 70.03
CA ASP A 712 -64.54 -47.94 69.76
C ASP A 712 -63.82 -48.96 68.86
N ILE A 713 -62.52 -48.78 68.61
CA ILE A 713 -61.74 -49.63 67.70
C ILE A 713 -60.71 -50.44 68.47
N GLU A 714 -60.79 -51.77 68.40
CA GLU A 714 -59.71 -52.67 68.83
C GLU A 714 -58.52 -52.52 67.89
N VAL A 715 -57.40 -52.04 68.42
CA VAL A 715 -56.17 -51.75 67.66
C VAL A 715 -55.04 -52.73 67.97
N TYR A 716 -55.16 -53.49 69.07
CA TYR A 716 -54.25 -54.58 69.40
C TYR A 716 -54.99 -55.68 70.15
N SER A 717 -54.63 -56.93 69.86
CA SER A 717 -55.10 -58.10 70.59
C SER A 717 -54.02 -59.18 70.61
N ASN A 718 -53.78 -59.77 71.77
CA ASN A 718 -52.84 -60.88 71.95
C ASN A 718 -53.45 -61.90 72.92
N SER A 719 -53.82 -63.07 72.38
CA SER A 719 -54.43 -64.15 73.16
C SER A 719 -53.49 -64.72 74.22
N SER A 720 -52.17 -64.67 73.99
CA SER A 720 -51.15 -65.12 74.93
C SER A 720 -50.89 -64.07 76.02
N GLY A 721 -51.13 -62.79 75.72
CA GLY A 721 -50.86 -61.64 76.59
C GLY A 721 -49.45 -61.08 76.37
N ALA A 722 -49.32 -59.74 76.37
CA ALA A 722 -48.05 -59.03 76.22
C ALA A 722 -47.46 -58.62 77.58
N GLU A 723 -46.14 -58.75 77.68
CA GLU A 723 -45.35 -58.37 78.87
C GLU A 723 -45.22 -56.85 78.99
N ASN A 724 -44.83 -56.40 80.18
CA ASN A 724 -44.55 -55.01 80.48
C ASN A 724 -43.47 -54.44 79.55
N GLY A 725 -43.68 -53.23 79.01
CA GLY A 725 -42.74 -52.58 78.09
C GLY A 725 -42.83 -53.06 76.64
N THR A 726 -43.80 -53.91 76.29
CA THR A 726 -43.98 -54.35 74.91
C THR A 726 -44.32 -53.16 74.00
N THR A 727 -43.57 -53.03 72.89
CA THR A 727 -43.91 -52.11 71.80
C THR A 727 -45.10 -52.65 71.02
N ILE A 728 -46.24 -51.99 71.14
CA ILE A 728 -47.42 -52.23 70.33
C ILE A 728 -47.16 -51.63 68.96
N THR A 729 -47.21 -52.47 67.93
CA THR A 729 -47.14 -52.04 66.53
C THR A 729 -48.55 -52.06 65.96
N PHE A 730 -48.94 -50.95 65.36
CA PHE A 730 -50.23 -50.77 64.70
C PHE A 730 -50.09 -51.08 63.21
N ASN A 731 -51.21 -51.17 62.49
CA ASN A 731 -51.26 -51.26 61.03
C ASN A 731 -50.56 -52.51 60.44
N GLN A 732 -50.65 -53.67 61.11
CA GLN A 732 -50.10 -54.93 60.59
C GLN A 732 -50.96 -55.56 59.48
N LEU A 733 -50.31 -56.26 58.54
CA LEU A 733 -50.90 -56.77 57.29
C LEU A 733 -52.19 -57.60 57.45
N GLU A 734 -52.37 -58.29 58.57
CA GLU A 734 -53.49 -59.22 58.78
C GLU A 734 -54.75 -58.57 59.40
N ASN A 735 -54.75 -57.25 59.68
CA ASN A 735 -55.97 -56.49 60.03
C ASN A 735 -55.83 -54.98 59.68
N PRO A 736 -56.28 -54.51 58.50
CA PRO A 736 -55.88 -53.23 57.92
C PRO A 736 -56.75 -52.08 58.43
N LYS A 737 -56.54 -51.67 59.68
CA LYS A 737 -57.08 -50.39 60.17
C LYS A 737 -55.92 -49.46 60.48
N TYR A 738 -55.54 -48.64 59.50
CA TYR A 738 -54.69 -47.48 59.71
C TYR A 738 -55.34 -46.58 60.76
N TYR A 739 -54.65 -46.35 61.88
CA TYR A 739 -55.16 -45.48 62.93
C TYR A 739 -54.41 -44.15 62.93
N THR A 740 -55.08 -43.10 62.45
CA THR A 740 -54.55 -41.74 62.49
C THR A 740 -55.11 -41.02 63.71
N LEU A 741 -54.23 -40.56 64.59
CA LEU A 741 -54.59 -39.61 65.64
C LEU A 741 -54.57 -38.21 65.02
N ASN A 742 -55.74 -37.66 64.77
CA ASN A 742 -55.89 -36.38 64.10
C ASN A 742 -55.56 -35.23 65.05
N LYS A 743 -54.98 -34.16 64.49
CA LYS A 743 -54.80 -32.88 65.15
C LYS A 743 -56.12 -32.37 65.75
N ASP A 744 -56.02 -31.72 66.90
CA ASP A 744 -57.10 -31.08 67.65
C ASP A 744 -58.23 -32.05 68.05
N LYS A 745 -57.92 -33.36 68.17
CA LYS A 745 -58.86 -34.38 68.65
C LYS A 745 -58.38 -35.05 69.93
N SER A 746 -59.38 -35.45 70.72
CA SER A 746 -59.21 -36.30 71.90
C SER A 746 -59.58 -37.74 71.59
N TYR A 747 -58.84 -38.68 72.19
CA TYR A 747 -59.04 -40.12 72.00
C TYR A 747 -59.08 -40.82 73.36
N GLU A 748 -60.04 -41.72 73.60
CA GLU A 748 -60.07 -42.58 74.79
C GLU A 748 -59.33 -43.89 74.50
N ILE A 749 -58.26 -44.16 75.25
CA ILE A 749 -57.50 -45.38 75.17
C ILE A 749 -57.94 -46.33 76.27
N LYS A 750 -58.28 -47.56 75.89
CA LYS A 750 -58.72 -48.63 76.78
C LYS A 750 -57.80 -49.84 76.63
N MET A 751 -57.14 -50.21 77.73
CA MET A 751 -56.27 -51.37 77.86
C MET A 751 -56.98 -52.47 78.65
N ILE A 752 -56.86 -53.72 78.21
CA ILE A 752 -57.49 -54.90 78.86
C ILE A 752 -56.42 -55.89 79.31
N PHE A 753 -56.43 -56.22 80.59
CA PHE A 753 -55.50 -57.12 81.26
C PHE A 753 -56.18 -58.39 81.77
N LYS A 754 -55.42 -59.49 81.82
CA LYS A 754 -55.88 -60.79 82.34
C LYS A 754 -55.86 -60.87 83.87
N ASN A 755 -54.99 -60.10 84.52
CA ASN A 755 -54.76 -60.10 85.97
C ASN A 755 -54.99 -58.69 86.57
N ASP A 756 -54.97 -58.59 87.90
CA ASP A 756 -55.14 -57.33 88.65
C ASP A 756 -54.01 -56.34 88.36
N VAL A 757 -54.36 -55.08 88.09
CA VAL A 757 -53.45 -53.98 87.69
C VAL A 757 -53.64 -52.72 88.56
N ILE A 758 -53.86 -52.92 89.87
CA ILE A 758 -54.13 -51.85 90.86
C ILE A 758 -52.85 -51.27 91.47
N ASN A 759 -52.88 -50.01 91.92
CA ASN A 759 -51.74 -49.26 92.49
C ASN A 759 -50.47 -49.31 91.63
N LYS A 760 -50.57 -48.81 90.38
CA LYS A 760 -49.45 -48.83 89.42
C LYS A 760 -49.19 -47.45 88.82
N ASP A 761 -47.91 -47.14 88.62
CA ASP A 761 -47.47 -46.06 87.75
C ASP A 761 -47.40 -46.53 86.29
N TRP A 762 -47.96 -45.75 85.37
CA TRP A 762 -48.02 -46.03 83.95
C TRP A 762 -47.14 -45.07 83.15
N THR A 763 -46.52 -45.58 82.09
CA THR A 763 -45.79 -44.79 81.10
C THR A 763 -46.19 -45.24 79.69
N ILE A 764 -46.75 -44.32 78.91
CA ILE A 764 -47.20 -44.54 77.53
C ILE A 764 -46.37 -43.64 76.62
N THR A 765 -45.55 -44.26 75.78
CA THR A 765 -44.67 -43.55 74.85
C THR A 765 -45.14 -43.78 73.42
N PHE A 766 -45.50 -42.70 72.73
CA PHE A 766 -45.79 -42.74 71.30
C PHE A 766 -44.49 -42.60 70.50
N ILE A 767 -44.37 -43.29 69.37
CA ILE A 767 -43.20 -43.18 68.48
C ILE A 767 -43.59 -42.36 67.26
N ASN A 768 -42.76 -41.36 66.91
CA ASN A 768 -42.95 -40.54 65.73
C ASN A 768 -42.73 -41.39 64.47
N PRO A 769 -43.72 -41.52 63.57
CA PRO A 769 -43.59 -42.34 62.36
C PRO A 769 -42.48 -41.84 61.42
N ASP A 770 -42.22 -40.53 61.37
CA ASP A 770 -41.29 -39.94 60.39
C ASP A 770 -39.82 -40.25 60.69
N ASN A 771 -39.45 -40.27 61.98
CA ASN A 771 -38.05 -40.40 62.41
C ASN A 771 -37.82 -41.55 63.38
N GLN A 772 -38.87 -42.29 63.74
CA GLN A 772 -38.85 -43.44 64.66
C GLN A 772 -38.31 -43.13 66.07
N LEU A 773 -38.27 -41.85 66.46
CA LEU A 773 -37.91 -41.41 67.81
C LEU A 773 -39.14 -41.32 68.72
N ASN A 774 -38.92 -41.40 70.03
CA ASN A 774 -39.99 -41.22 71.03
C ASN A 774 -40.53 -39.78 70.97
N ILE A 775 -41.86 -39.65 70.94
CA ILE A 775 -42.54 -38.38 71.17
C ILE A 775 -42.44 -38.08 72.67
N LEU A 776 -41.92 -36.89 72.99
CA LEU A 776 -41.67 -36.46 74.35
C LEU A 776 -42.53 -35.22 74.71
N PRO A 777 -42.98 -35.10 75.97
CA PRO A 777 -42.84 -36.09 77.04
C PRO A 777 -43.73 -37.32 76.83
N ALA A 778 -43.32 -38.47 77.35
CA ALA A 778 -44.20 -39.63 77.44
C ALA A 778 -45.36 -39.34 78.39
N ILE A 779 -46.51 -39.96 78.14
CA ILE A 779 -47.68 -39.84 79.02
C ILE A 779 -47.44 -40.69 80.26
N THR A 780 -47.52 -40.09 81.44
CA THR A 780 -47.40 -40.81 82.71
C THR A 780 -48.57 -40.52 83.63
N PHE A 781 -49.04 -41.53 84.37
CA PHE A 781 -50.11 -41.40 85.35
C PHE A 781 -50.09 -42.53 86.38
N GLU A 782 -50.58 -42.25 87.59
CA GLU A 782 -50.73 -43.21 88.68
C GLU A 782 -52.19 -43.64 88.79
N LEU A 783 -52.42 -44.94 89.00
CA LEU A 783 -53.75 -45.49 89.27
C LEU A 783 -53.75 -46.31 90.56
N ASN A 784 -54.40 -45.77 91.58
CA ASN A 784 -54.63 -46.40 92.88
C ASN A 784 -55.85 -47.35 92.86
#